data_AF-A0A833LW40-F1
#
_entry.id   AF-A0A833LW40-F1
#
_cell.length_a   1.000
_cell.length_b   1.000
_cell.length_c   1.000
_cell.angle_alpha   90.00
_cell.angle_beta   90.00
_cell.angle_gamma   90.00
#
_symmetry.space_group_name_H-M   'P 1'
#
loop_
_entity.id
_entity.type
_entity.pdbx_description
1 polymer ?
#
loop_
_entity_poly.entity_id
_entity_poly.type
_entity_poly.pdbx_seq_one_letter_code
_entity_poly.pdbx_strand_id
1 'polypeptide(L)'
;MRTWFSGILLFLTTVAGSALFSAPELRRFTVTARVQCLDTPEELRRGIEALIHDDLYALSAVDVVEGRDLEELQRSLYTGSIEETLKAGGVDYLIDVRCRPGKSGLVFQASLRQLLTGALISMEEQTLPQRQAGQIPFIVIRGLFLRASEKGLISSSVVAASEQSRLSSAVRPQFDTLLAYGRARQFEHVDPVRSTSYLREAMVIDPDFHQAYARLFFSYYANHTISRPAEIDLQSQRRVRTDGLAGIWLARAFYDLGVRAHTMGNIPNAAAYQRITNGLLSGAGRSRSLLAALNLHRTGQIQLLMIQPYQAHYSFQTAREMLESGEQQNTFFYAANLLPLSAAYAADGKPDLGLRLLERAQRSDRPTLFTALVQANTALIHAKAGDAASALEKFRTARKILDDEGFASSTLYMSVLVQEANLLRSTGETRTAESIYSEILLRSRILGMDASRAQADAFSGLGMTRMARGESQTARHYLQNASFMQLRLGPRPAFDSFTTSQLPERTPAGFTTEERNRVASYTGAFQYSRHARHVQARTYAGRLDDTNVILRDLFDRTMTGDTALNRLRQEWLNGRSQDEVHFLDIGPAIANRQSPGVTAVSLARDFPEMNVIALDLPEQVQIFEREVSPVLRRRVLDFPNFHILAGNGVHPLRKQILGSNWVERSKKRRTLATGDAIAIRAANSIDIYETWPVIERHLIDIGADFEANPVLYLFNRSILFKPAGSRQFRIAGMISRAGFDHMYETFNRAGEPAYTLMPR
;
A
#
# COMPACT_ATOMS: atom_id res chain seq x y z
N MET A 1 -9.93 18.93 -33.31
CA MET A 1 -9.10 19.28 -32.12
C MET A 1 -8.67 20.76 -32.08
N ARG A 2 -9.42 21.67 -32.73
CA ARG A 2 -9.43 23.13 -32.52
C ARG A 2 -10.89 23.52 -32.76
N THR A 3 -11.57 24.07 -31.75
CA THR A 3 -12.93 24.68 -31.71
C THR A 3 -13.83 24.24 -30.54
N TRP A 4 -13.32 23.86 -29.36
CA TRP A 4 -14.18 23.69 -28.16
C TRP A 4 -13.59 24.28 -26.86
N PHE A 5 -12.52 25.07 -26.95
CA PHE A 5 -11.87 25.75 -25.81
C PHE A 5 -12.26 27.22 -25.63
N SER A 6 -13.17 27.75 -26.46
CA SER A 6 -13.44 29.19 -26.55
C SER A 6 -14.48 29.72 -25.54
N GLY A 7 -15.09 28.86 -24.72
CA GLY A 7 -16.09 29.27 -23.71
C GLY A 7 -15.53 29.57 -22.32
N ILE A 8 -14.22 29.38 -22.11
CA ILE A 8 -13.55 29.49 -20.79
C ILE A 8 -12.80 30.84 -20.65
N LEU A 9 -12.86 31.72 -21.66
CA LEU A 9 -12.06 32.94 -21.71
C LEU A 9 -12.92 34.21 -21.64
N LEU A 10 -13.55 34.49 -20.50
CA LEU A 10 -13.97 35.86 -20.10
C LEU A 10 -14.57 35.85 -18.69
N PHE A 11 -13.71 35.75 -17.68
CA PHE A 11 -13.79 36.54 -16.45
C PHE A 11 -12.40 36.47 -15.78
N LEU A 12 -11.46 37.18 -16.40
CA LEU A 12 -10.22 37.60 -15.77
C LEU A 12 -10.59 38.61 -14.69
N THR A 13 -10.36 38.27 -13.42
CA THR A 13 -9.92 39.25 -12.44
C THR A 13 -8.65 38.73 -11.78
N THR A 14 -7.54 39.37 -12.14
CA THR A 14 -6.36 39.54 -11.30
C THR A 14 -6.81 40.07 -9.94
N VAL A 15 -6.96 39.19 -8.95
CA VAL A 15 -6.93 39.63 -7.55
C VAL A 15 -5.46 39.63 -7.14
N ALA A 16 -4.88 40.83 -7.22
CA ALA A 16 -3.60 41.12 -6.61
C ALA A 16 -3.68 40.74 -5.12
N GLY A 17 -2.69 39.97 -4.66
CA GLY A 17 -2.55 39.60 -3.26
C GLY A 17 -2.36 40.83 -2.38
N SER A 18 -3.24 40.98 -1.38
CA SER A 18 -3.01 41.66 -0.09
C SER A 18 -4.32 42.02 0.63
N ALA A 19 -5.48 42.01 -0.03
CA ALA A 19 -6.76 42.43 0.57
C ALA A 19 -7.70 41.28 1.00
N LEU A 20 -7.24 40.03 1.09
CA LEU A 20 -8.09 38.87 1.41
C LEU A 20 -8.27 38.62 2.93
N PHE A 21 -7.56 39.30 3.83
CA PHE A 21 -7.44 38.89 5.24
C PHE A 21 -8.35 39.61 6.26
N SER A 22 -9.44 40.27 5.85
CA SER A 22 -10.20 41.19 6.74
C SER A 22 -11.60 40.77 7.21
N ALA A 23 -12.07 39.55 6.94
CA ALA A 23 -13.33 39.06 7.52
C ALA A 23 -13.06 38.20 8.79
N PRO A 24 -13.78 38.40 9.91
CA PRO A 24 -13.69 37.51 11.07
C PRO A 24 -14.12 36.10 10.66
N GLU A 25 -13.22 35.13 10.77
CA GLU A 25 -13.46 33.77 10.31
C GLU A 25 -14.44 33.04 11.24
N LEU A 26 -15.42 32.34 10.64
CA LEU A 26 -16.15 31.28 11.31
C LEU A 26 -15.15 30.17 11.63
N ARG A 27 -14.85 29.97 12.92
CA ARG A 27 -14.05 28.82 13.38
C ARG A 27 -14.70 27.53 12.88
N ARG A 28 -13.99 26.81 12.00
CA ARG A 28 -14.42 25.50 11.52
C ARG A 28 -13.89 24.42 12.43
N PHE A 29 -14.63 23.33 12.50
CA PHE A 29 -14.19 22.12 13.19
C PHE A 29 -14.27 20.95 12.22
N THR A 30 -13.39 19.98 12.46
CA THR A 30 -13.21 18.82 11.60
C THR A 30 -14.06 17.66 12.11
N VAL A 31 -14.87 17.06 11.23
CA VAL A 31 -15.78 15.97 11.58
C VAL A 31 -15.58 14.78 10.65
N THR A 32 -15.76 13.59 11.20
CA THR A 32 -16.02 12.39 10.41
C THR A 32 -17.21 11.62 10.98
N ALA A 33 -17.70 10.65 10.20
CA ALA A 33 -18.79 9.79 10.61
C ALA A 33 -18.43 8.32 10.38
N ARG A 34 -18.91 7.46 11.29
CA ARG A 34 -18.82 6.02 11.24
C ARG A 34 -20.21 5.43 11.43
N VAL A 35 -20.59 4.51 10.55
CA VAL A 35 -21.88 3.82 10.64
C VAL A 35 -21.65 2.32 10.86
N GLN A 36 -22.34 1.76 11.84
CA GLN A 36 -22.41 0.33 12.13
C GLN A 36 -23.86 -0.11 12.02
N CYS A 37 -24.16 -1.03 11.11
CA CYS A 37 -25.49 -1.59 11.01
C CYS A 37 -25.43 -3.10 11.29
N LEU A 38 -26.07 -3.54 12.37
CA LEU A 38 -26.12 -4.96 12.75
C LEU A 38 -27.28 -5.63 12.01
N ASP A 39 -27.06 -6.84 11.50
CA ASP A 39 -28.07 -7.67 10.83
C ASP A 39 -28.80 -6.96 9.67
N THR A 40 -28.09 -6.09 8.95
CA THR A 40 -28.58 -5.39 7.75
C THR A 40 -27.59 -5.52 6.58
N PRO A 41 -28.03 -5.29 5.33
CA PRO A 41 -27.13 -5.26 4.17
C PRO A 41 -25.99 -4.24 4.34
N GLU A 42 -24.77 -4.64 3.97
CA GLU A 42 -23.56 -3.80 4.05
C GLU A 42 -23.68 -2.53 3.18
N GLU A 43 -24.41 -2.60 2.07
CA GLU A 43 -24.70 -1.43 1.24
C GLU A 43 -25.53 -0.36 1.99
N LEU A 44 -26.42 -0.74 2.91
CA LEU A 44 -27.19 0.23 3.68
C LEU A 44 -26.27 1.04 4.60
N ARG A 45 -25.34 0.35 5.27
CA ARG A 45 -24.32 0.97 6.12
C ARG A 45 -23.50 2.00 5.34
N ARG A 46 -23.00 1.60 4.16
CA ARG A 46 -22.20 2.47 3.28
C ARG A 46 -23.00 3.63 2.70
N GLY A 47 -24.26 3.41 2.35
CA GLY A 47 -25.16 4.45 1.86
C GLY A 47 -25.41 5.53 2.90
N ILE A 48 -25.73 5.14 4.14
CA ILE A 48 -25.94 6.09 5.25
C ILE A 48 -24.65 6.85 5.56
N GLU A 49 -23.51 6.15 5.65
CA GLU A 49 -22.21 6.76 5.95
C GLU A 49 -21.80 7.81 4.90
N ALA A 50 -21.89 7.44 3.62
CA ALA A 50 -21.58 8.36 2.52
C ALA A 50 -22.50 9.58 2.50
N LEU A 51 -23.80 9.38 2.72
CA LEU A 51 -24.75 10.49 2.72
C LEU A 51 -24.54 11.43 3.92
N ILE A 52 -24.12 10.92 5.09
CA ILE A 52 -23.70 11.78 6.21
C ILE A 52 -22.50 12.64 5.81
N HIS A 53 -21.47 12.08 5.18
CA HIS A 53 -20.31 12.87 4.73
C HIS A 53 -20.70 13.91 3.68
N ASP A 54 -21.51 13.53 2.69
CA ASP A 54 -22.01 14.43 1.64
C ASP A 54 -22.83 15.60 2.23
N ASP A 55 -23.71 15.33 3.20
CA ASP A 55 -24.52 16.35 3.88
C ASP A 55 -23.66 17.27 4.77
N LEU A 56 -22.62 16.74 5.44
CA LEU A 56 -21.69 17.56 6.22
C LEU A 56 -20.88 18.51 5.33
N TYR A 57 -20.52 18.10 4.11
CA TYR A 57 -19.85 18.98 3.14
C TYR A 57 -20.71 20.19 2.75
N ALA A 58 -22.04 20.13 2.88
CA ALA A 58 -22.92 21.26 2.63
C ALA A 58 -22.79 22.38 3.69
N LEU A 59 -22.30 22.07 4.90
CA LEU A 59 -22.27 23.00 6.04
C LEU A 59 -21.01 23.87 6.04
N SER A 60 -21.14 25.21 6.09
CA SER A 60 -19.99 26.12 5.87
C SER A 60 -19.01 26.23 7.03
N ALA A 61 -19.44 25.84 8.21
CA ALA A 61 -18.66 25.81 9.44
C ALA A 61 -18.01 24.43 9.73
N VAL A 62 -18.17 23.46 8.81
CA VAL A 62 -17.68 22.09 8.98
C VAL A 62 -16.66 21.76 7.90
N ASP A 63 -15.56 21.16 8.32
CA ASP A 63 -14.65 20.44 7.44
C ASP A 63 -14.81 18.93 7.65
N VAL A 64 -14.80 18.17 6.56
CA VAL A 64 -15.07 16.73 6.58
C VAL A 64 -13.82 15.97 6.17
N VAL A 65 -13.44 14.99 6.99
CA VAL A 65 -12.43 14.00 6.64
C VAL A 65 -13.14 12.68 6.33
N GLU A 66 -13.14 12.30 5.06
CA GLU A 66 -13.77 11.05 4.61
C GLU A 66 -12.88 9.83 4.83
N GLY A 67 -13.51 8.65 4.74
CA GLY A 67 -12.85 7.35 4.87
C GLY A 67 -11.62 7.17 4.00
N ARG A 68 -11.54 7.73 2.79
CA ARG A 68 -10.34 7.59 1.94
C ARG A 68 -9.13 8.31 2.52
N ASP A 69 -9.30 9.57 2.94
CA ASP A 69 -8.21 10.36 3.52
C ASP A 69 -7.79 9.73 4.86
N LEU A 70 -8.74 9.16 5.61
CA LEU A 70 -8.48 8.38 6.82
C LEU A 70 -7.85 7.01 6.54
N GLU A 71 -8.16 6.33 5.45
CA GLU A 71 -7.52 5.08 5.05
C GLU A 71 -6.07 5.35 4.67
N GLU A 72 -5.78 6.41 3.92
CA GLU A 72 -4.40 6.86 3.63
C GLU A 72 -3.67 7.20 4.93
N LEU A 73 -4.35 7.85 5.87
CA LEU A 73 -3.83 8.14 7.21
C LEU A 73 -3.58 6.85 8.01
N GLN A 74 -4.55 5.95 8.09
CA GLN A 74 -4.48 4.71 8.86
C GLN A 74 -3.36 3.80 8.34
N ARG A 75 -3.23 3.72 7.00
CA ARG A 75 -2.10 3.04 6.34
C ARG A 75 -0.76 3.68 6.70
N SER A 76 -0.71 5.01 6.77
CA SER A 76 0.49 5.79 7.08
C SER A 76 0.92 5.76 8.56
N LEU A 77 -0.03 5.69 9.49
CA LEU A 77 0.23 5.83 10.93
C LEU A 77 0.44 4.49 11.64
N TYR A 78 0.07 3.35 11.02
CA TYR A 78 0.21 2.00 11.58
C TYR A 78 -0.42 1.83 13.00
N THR A 79 -1.48 2.57 13.30
CA THR A 79 -2.17 2.51 14.59
C THR A 79 -3.22 1.41 14.61
N GLY A 80 -3.26 0.60 15.68
CA GLY A 80 -4.30 -0.42 15.88
C GLY A 80 -5.68 0.16 16.23
N SER A 81 -5.75 1.44 16.62
CA SER A 81 -6.99 2.13 16.97
C SER A 81 -7.35 3.18 15.92
N ILE A 82 -8.56 3.07 15.38
CA ILE A 82 -9.13 4.12 14.51
C ILE A 82 -9.20 5.46 15.25
N GLU A 83 -9.41 5.48 16.57
CA GLU A 83 -9.50 6.73 17.33
C GLU A 83 -8.17 7.49 17.37
N GLU A 84 -7.06 6.77 17.49
CA GLU A 84 -5.71 7.34 17.42
C GLU A 84 -5.43 7.88 16.02
N THR A 85 -5.86 7.15 14.98
CA THR A 85 -5.82 7.63 13.59
C THR A 85 -6.58 8.95 13.44
N LEU A 86 -7.82 9.00 13.90
CA LEU A 86 -8.67 10.20 13.80
C LEU A 86 -8.05 11.41 14.53
N LYS A 87 -7.56 11.19 15.76
CA LYS A 87 -6.86 12.22 16.55
C LYS A 87 -5.63 12.77 15.83
N ALA A 88 -4.77 11.87 15.33
CA ALA A 88 -3.59 12.26 14.56
C ALA A 88 -3.95 13.00 13.27
N GLY A 89 -5.06 12.63 12.64
CA GLY A 89 -5.62 13.28 11.45
C GLY A 89 -6.21 14.67 11.73
N GLY A 90 -6.35 15.07 13.00
CA GLY A 90 -6.94 16.35 13.36
C GLY A 90 -8.45 16.37 13.36
N VAL A 91 -9.09 15.21 13.48
CA VAL A 91 -10.55 15.15 13.59
C VAL A 91 -10.94 15.60 14.99
N ASP A 92 -11.77 16.63 15.08
CA ASP A 92 -12.26 17.14 16.36
C ASP A 92 -13.41 16.28 16.88
N TYR A 93 -14.32 15.84 15.98
CA TYR A 93 -15.51 15.09 16.35
C TYR A 93 -15.76 13.86 15.48
N LEU A 94 -16.19 12.78 16.14
CA LEU A 94 -16.68 11.56 15.51
C LEU A 94 -18.19 11.44 15.71
N ILE A 95 -18.93 11.34 14.61
CA ILE A 95 -20.33 10.91 14.61
C ILE A 95 -20.34 9.38 14.51
N ASP A 96 -20.76 8.70 15.58
CA ASP A 96 -21.02 7.26 15.57
C ASP A 96 -22.53 7.04 15.39
N VAL A 97 -22.91 6.29 14.35
CA VAL A 97 -24.30 5.86 14.13
C VAL A 97 -24.38 4.34 14.21
N ARG A 98 -25.29 3.84 15.03
CA ARG A 98 -25.60 2.42 15.15
C ARG A 98 -27.02 2.18 14.68
N CYS A 99 -27.19 1.26 13.75
CA CYS A 99 -28.49 0.87 13.23
C CYS A 99 -28.72 -0.64 13.41
N ARG A 100 -29.97 -1.05 13.55
CA ARG A 100 -30.40 -2.45 13.59
C ARG A 100 -31.84 -2.60 13.08
N PRO A 101 -32.24 -3.77 12.59
CA PRO A 101 -33.65 -4.03 12.30
C PRO A 101 -34.48 -4.00 13.60
N GLY A 102 -35.68 -3.43 13.51
CA GLY A 102 -36.70 -3.43 14.56
C GLY A 102 -38.04 -3.92 14.04
N LYS A 103 -39.01 -4.08 14.95
CA LYS A 103 -40.34 -4.66 14.64
C LYS A 103 -41.14 -3.86 13.61
N SER A 104 -40.97 -2.54 13.57
CA SER A 104 -41.74 -1.61 12.73
C SER A 104 -40.87 -0.77 11.77
N GLY A 105 -39.59 -1.11 11.63
CA GLY A 105 -38.66 -0.34 10.80
C GLY A 105 -37.20 -0.47 11.24
N LEU A 106 -36.36 0.46 10.80
CA LEU A 106 -34.96 0.54 11.21
C LEU A 106 -34.87 1.34 12.52
N VAL A 107 -34.21 0.74 13.50
CA VAL A 107 -33.90 1.38 14.78
C VAL A 107 -32.48 1.92 14.70
N PHE A 108 -32.28 3.18 15.08
CA PHE A 108 -30.95 3.77 15.10
C PHE A 108 -30.70 4.62 16.35
N GLN A 109 -29.44 4.69 16.72
CA GLN A 109 -28.91 5.57 17.75
C GLN A 109 -27.68 6.26 17.19
N ALA A 110 -27.49 7.53 17.53
CA ALA A 110 -26.31 8.28 17.11
C ALA A 110 -25.69 9.02 18.29
N SER A 111 -24.37 9.21 18.21
CA SER A 111 -23.62 10.02 19.16
C SER A 111 -22.55 10.85 18.48
N LEU A 112 -22.31 12.05 18.99
CA LEU A 112 -21.19 12.92 18.66
C LEU A 112 -20.18 12.86 19.80
N ARG A 113 -18.96 12.40 19.51
CA ARG A 113 -17.85 12.38 20.47
C ARG A 113 -16.82 13.42 20.09
N GLN A 114 -16.44 14.28 21.02
CA GLN A 114 -15.26 15.12 20.90
C GLN A 114 -14.02 14.29 21.22
N LEU A 115 -13.10 14.14 20.26
CA LEU A 115 -12.01 13.18 20.37
C LEU A 115 -10.97 13.59 21.42
N LEU A 116 -10.69 14.89 21.57
CA LEU A 116 -9.68 15.37 22.52
C LEU A 116 -10.12 15.24 23.99
N THR A 117 -11.37 15.59 24.30
CA THR A 117 -11.88 15.64 25.68
C THR A 117 -12.62 14.37 26.08
N GLY A 118 -13.05 13.56 25.11
CA GLY A 118 -13.97 12.44 25.32
C GLY A 118 -15.42 12.86 25.57
N ALA A 119 -15.75 14.16 25.48
CA ALA A 119 -17.11 14.64 25.68
C ALA A 119 -18.07 13.97 24.68
N LEU A 120 -19.20 13.48 25.18
CA LEU A 120 -20.15 12.67 24.41
C LEU A 120 -21.55 13.28 24.46
N ILE A 121 -22.15 13.39 23.28
CA ILE A 121 -23.56 13.73 23.12
C ILE A 121 -24.23 12.59 22.39
N SER A 122 -25.30 12.07 22.97
CA SER A 122 -26.07 10.99 22.38
C SER A 122 -27.47 11.45 22.06
N MET A 123 -28.01 10.91 20.98
CA MET A 123 -29.43 10.91 20.69
C MET A 123 -30.08 9.71 21.37
N GLU A 124 -31.34 9.85 21.73
CA GLU A 124 -32.16 8.71 22.13
C GLU A 124 -32.37 7.78 20.94
N GLU A 125 -32.66 6.51 21.24
CA GLU A 125 -32.99 5.53 20.21
C GLU A 125 -34.25 5.98 19.45
N GLN A 126 -34.16 6.01 18.12
CA GLN A 126 -35.26 6.37 17.24
C GLN A 126 -35.60 5.21 16.32
N THR A 127 -36.89 5.09 15.98
CA THR A 127 -37.37 4.10 15.03
C THR A 127 -37.98 4.81 13.83
N LEU A 128 -37.52 4.46 12.63
CA LEU A 128 -38.08 4.96 11.38
C LEU A 128 -38.54 3.80 10.49
N PRO A 129 -39.67 3.91 9.77
CA PRO A 129 -39.99 2.98 8.71
C PRO A 129 -38.80 2.82 7.74
N GLN A 130 -38.50 1.60 7.31
CA GLN A 130 -37.33 1.32 6.46
C GLN A 130 -37.30 2.16 5.18
N ARG A 131 -38.47 2.42 4.58
CA ARG A 131 -38.64 3.32 3.43
C ARG A 131 -38.16 4.76 3.66
N GLN A 132 -37.99 5.17 4.92
CA GLN A 132 -37.52 6.49 5.34
C GLN A 132 -36.06 6.49 5.81
N ALA A 133 -35.30 5.41 5.59
CA ALA A 133 -33.90 5.35 6.04
C ALA A 133 -33.02 6.47 5.46
N GLY A 134 -33.34 6.99 4.27
CA GLY A 134 -32.67 8.16 3.69
C GLY A 134 -32.81 9.45 4.50
N GLN A 135 -33.68 9.49 5.52
CA GLN A 135 -33.80 10.63 6.43
C GLN A 135 -32.82 10.58 7.61
N ILE A 136 -32.18 9.43 7.85
CA ILE A 136 -31.29 9.23 9.01
C ILE A 136 -30.15 10.25 9.04
N PRO A 137 -29.41 10.50 7.94
CA PRO A 137 -28.32 11.49 7.95
C PRO A 137 -28.76 12.88 8.42
N PHE A 138 -29.85 13.39 7.84
CA PHE A 138 -30.44 14.68 8.24
C PHE A 138 -30.81 14.72 9.74
N ILE A 139 -31.49 13.68 10.23
CA ILE A 139 -31.94 13.60 11.64
C ILE A 139 -30.73 13.55 12.58
N VAL A 140 -29.72 12.76 12.24
CA VAL A 140 -28.49 12.60 13.02
C VAL A 140 -27.71 13.91 13.10
N ILE A 141 -27.39 14.53 11.95
CA ILE A 141 -26.58 15.76 11.91
C ILE A 141 -27.31 16.87 12.66
N ARG A 142 -28.59 17.11 12.35
CA ARG A 142 -29.38 18.16 13.00
C ARG A 142 -29.52 17.92 14.51
N GLY A 143 -29.88 16.70 14.91
CA GLY A 143 -30.12 16.35 16.31
C GLY A 143 -28.86 16.46 17.17
N LEU A 144 -27.74 15.94 16.69
CA LEU A 144 -26.46 16.01 17.41
C LEU A 144 -25.93 17.45 17.48
N PHE A 145 -25.98 18.20 16.38
CA PHE A 145 -25.40 19.54 16.35
C PHE A 145 -26.20 20.54 17.19
N LEU A 146 -27.53 20.44 17.22
CA LEU A 146 -28.36 21.25 18.12
C LEU A 146 -28.01 20.97 19.59
N ARG A 147 -27.99 19.70 20.00
CA ARG A 147 -27.60 19.30 21.37
C ARG A 147 -26.16 19.71 21.72
N ALA A 148 -25.25 19.63 20.75
CA ALA A 148 -23.86 20.05 20.92
C ALA A 148 -23.70 21.56 21.08
N SER A 149 -24.49 22.33 20.33
CA SER A 149 -24.53 23.77 20.48
C SER A 149 -25.14 24.18 21.83
N GLU A 150 -26.21 23.53 22.28
CA GLU A 150 -26.85 23.79 23.58
C GLU A 150 -25.90 23.54 24.75
N LYS A 151 -25.05 22.52 24.64
CA LYS A 151 -24.01 22.21 25.63
C LYS A 151 -22.73 23.01 25.48
N GLY A 152 -22.65 23.94 24.52
CA GLY A 152 -21.47 24.74 24.25
C GLY A 152 -20.26 23.94 23.73
N LEU A 153 -20.47 22.72 23.22
CA LEU A 153 -19.38 21.94 22.61
C LEU A 153 -19.01 22.45 21.22
N ILE A 154 -20.01 22.86 20.43
CA ILE A 154 -19.80 23.47 19.11
C ILE A 154 -20.41 24.86 19.05
N SER A 155 -19.89 25.70 18.16
CA SER A 155 -20.39 27.07 17.96
C SER A 155 -21.86 27.09 17.52
N SER A 156 -22.64 28.03 18.04
CA SER A 156 -24.04 28.25 17.64
C SER A 156 -24.18 28.66 16.18
N SER A 157 -23.10 29.18 15.57
CA SER A 157 -23.07 29.49 14.14
C SER A 157 -23.26 28.27 13.23
N VAL A 158 -22.96 27.06 13.72
CA VAL A 158 -23.10 25.80 12.98
C VAL A 158 -24.56 25.36 12.87
N VAL A 159 -25.40 25.86 13.77
CA VAL A 159 -26.86 25.62 13.78
C VAL A 159 -27.65 26.87 13.39
N ALA A 160 -26.98 27.87 12.80
CA ALA A 160 -27.63 29.06 12.27
C ALA A 160 -28.68 28.71 11.21
N ALA A 161 -29.69 29.58 11.06
CA ALA A 161 -30.81 29.35 10.14
C ALA A 161 -30.35 29.08 8.69
N SER A 162 -29.28 29.71 8.23
CA SER A 162 -28.67 29.48 6.92
C SER A 162 -28.09 28.07 6.77
N GLU A 163 -27.40 27.56 7.79
CA GLU A 163 -26.85 26.19 7.81
C GLU A 163 -27.96 25.15 7.87
N GLN A 164 -28.98 25.39 8.70
CA GLN A 164 -30.15 24.52 8.77
C GLN A 164 -30.93 24.49 7.45
N SER A 165 -31.03 25.63 6.77
CA SER A 165 -31.65 25.70 5.44
C SER A 165 -30.89 24.85 4.43
N ARG A 166 -29.55 24.92 4.40
CA ARG A 166 -28.71 24.09 3.50
C ARG A 166 -28.84 22.60 3.78
N LEU A 167 -28.84 22.22 5.05
CA LEU A 167 -29.04 20.82 5.45
C LEU A 167 -30.45 20.33 5.07
N SER A 168 -31.45 21.21 5.18
CA SER A 168 -32.84 20.86 4.84
C SER A 168 -33.08 20.73 3.34
N SER A 169 -32.27 21.39 2.50
CA SER A 169 -32.34 21.25 1.04
C SER A 169 -31.68 19.97 0.51
N ALA A 170 -30.94 19.22 1.34
CA ALA A 170 -30.38 17.94 0.95
C ALA A 170 -31.50 16.93 0.62
N VAL A 171 -31.36 16.25 -0.51
CA VAL A 171 -32.33 15.26 -0.98
C VAL A 171 -32.30 14.04 -0.07
N ARG A 172 -33.48 13.57 0.35
CA ARG A 172 -33.66 12.38 1.19
C ARG A 172 -34.04 11.22 0.27
N PRO A 173 -33.07 10.38 -0.16
CA PRO A 173 -33.33 9.35 -1.14
C PRO A 173 -34.28 8.29 -0.61
N GLN A 174 -34.99 7.64 -1.52
CA GLN A 174 -35.74 6.42 -1.23
C GLN A 174 -34.79 5.31 -0.77
N PHE A 175 -35.35 4.31 -0.09
CA PHE A 175 -34.55 3.20 0.45
C PHE A 175 -33.75 2.47 -0.62
N ASP A 176 -34.37 2.16 -1.77
CA ASP A 176 -33.69 1.45 -2.86
C ASP A 176 -32.60 2.32 -3.52
N THR A 177 -32.83 3.62 -3.66
CA THR A 177 -31.81 4.59 -4.08
C THR A 177 -30.61 4.60 -3.13
N LEU A 178 -30.86 4.58 -1.82
CA LEU A 178 -29.82 4.55 -0.80
C LEU A 178 -28.99 3.26 -0.86
N LEU A 179 -29.63 2.11 -1.08
CA LEU A 179 -28.94 0.83 -1.28
C LEU A 179 -28.08 0.83 -2.55
N ALA A 180 -28.64 1.30 -3.68
CA ALA A 180 -27.90 1.41 -4.94
C ALA A 180 -26.70 2.36 -4.79
N TYR A 181 -26.89 3.50 -4.13
CA TYR A 181 -25.80 4.42 -3.80
C TYR A 181 -24.73 3.76 -2.94
N GLY A 182 -25.11 3.05 -1.87
CA GLY A 182 -24.18 2.32 -1.01
C GLY A 182 -23.35 1.27 -1.75
N ARG A 183 -23.97 0.52 -2.68
CA ARG A 183 -23.26 -0.42 -3.57
C ARG A 183 -22.29 0.32 -4.49
N ALA A 184 -22.69 1.44 -5.06
CA ALA A 184 -21.78 2.26 -5.86
C ALA A 184 -20.55 2.69 -5.06
N ARG A 185 -20.74 3.23 -3.85
CA ARG A 185 -19.63 3.65 -2.97
C ARG A 185 -18.70 2.49 -2.62
N GLN A 186 -19.23 1.26 -2.48
CA GLN A 186 -18.42 0.07 -2.24
C GLN A 186 -17.46 -0.25 -3.40
N PHE A 187 -17.93 -0.14 -4.65
CA PHE A 187 -17.16 -0.54 -5.83
C PHE A 187 -16.38 0.61 -6.46
N GLU A 188 -16.59 1.85 -6.04
CA GLU A 188 -16.11 3.05 -6.74
C GLU A 188 -14.61 3.07 -7.05
N HIS A 189 -13.78 2.46 -6.20
CA HIS A 189 -12.33 2.43 -6.37
C HIS A 189 -11.77 1.07 -6.79
N VAL A 190 -12.61 0.03 -6.74
CA VAL A 190 -12.22 -1.36 -7.02
C VAL A 190 -12.70 -1.78 -8.41
N ASP A 191 -13.95 -1.45 -8.73
CA ASP A 191 -14.62 -1.75 -9.99
C ASP A 191 -15.52 -0.54 -10.35
N PRO A 192 -14.94 0.54 -10.90
CA PRO A 192 -15.72 1.75 -11.17
C PRO A 192 -16.75 1.54 -12.29
N VAL A 193 -16.65 0.48 -13.10
CA VAL A 193 -17.68 0.11 -14.09
C VAL A 193 -18.94 -0.33 -13.37
N ARG A 194 -18.80 -1.23 -12.40
CA ARG A 194 -19.92 -1.67 -11.57
C ARG A 194 -20.49 -0.54 -10.73
N SER A 195 -19.63 0.34 -10.20
CA SER A 195 -20.06 1.58 -9.54
C SER A 195 -20.93 2.46 -10.44
N THR A 196 -20.53 2.66 -11.70
CA THR A 196 -21.29 3.44 -12.69
C THR A 196 -22.70 2.88 -12.89
N SER A 197 -22.85 1.57 -12.97
CA SER A 197 -24.16 0.91 -13.11
C SER A 197 -25.07 1.18 -11.90
N TYR A 198 -24.55 1.03 -10.68
CA TYR A 198 -25.32 1.29 -9.47
C TYR A 198 -25.68 2.77 -9.27
N LEU A 199 -24.84 3.70 -9.72
CA LEU A 199 -25.17 5.14 -9.70
C LEU A 199 -26.30 5.47 -10.67
N ARG A 200 -26.29 4.85 -11.85
CA ARG A 200 -27.40 4.99 -12.81
C ARG A 200 -28.69 4.39 -12.27
N GLU A 201 -28.63 3.25 -11.59
CA GLU A 201 -29.77 2.65 -10.89
C GLU A 201 -30.36 3.62 -9.86
N ALA A 202 -29.52 4.21 -8.99
CA ALA A 202 -29.96 5.21 -8.02
C ALA A 202 -30.65 6.41 -8.68
N MET A 203 -30.11 6.90 -9.80
CA MET A 203 -30.66 8.03 -10.56
C MET A 203 -31.94 7.69 -11.33
N VAL A 204 -32.18 6.42 -11.67
CA VAL A 204 -33.45 5.99 -12.27
C VAL A 204 -34.56 5.98 -11.22
N ILE A 205 -34.22 5.59 -9.97
CA ILE A 205 -35.17 5.54 -8.86
C ILE A 205 -35.49 6.96 -8.36
N ASP A 206 -34.46 7.78 -8.11
CA ASP A 206 -34.58 9.18 -7.71
C ASP A 206 -33.79 10.10 -8.66
N PRO A 207 -34.41 10.65 -9.71
CA PRO A 207 -33.75 11.54 -10.69
C PRO A 207 -33.24 12.87 -10.14
N ASP A 208 -33.64 13.23 -8.91
CA ASP A 208 -33.21 14.46 -8.23
C ASP A 208 -32.08 14.19 -7.21
N PHE A 209 -31.55 12.96 -7.11
CA PHE A 209 -30.48 12.64 -6.18
C PHE A 209 -29.11 13.15 -6.67
N HIS A 210 -28.85 14.44 -6.48
CA HIS A 210 -27.69 15.19 -6.97
C HIS A 210 -26.33 14.59 -6.57
N GLN A 211 -26.21 13.99 -5.39
CA GLN A 211 -24.98 13.34 -4.93
C GLN A 211 -24.56 12.18 -5.86
N ALA A 212 -25.52 11.38 -6.35
CA ALA A 212 -25.24 10.31 -7.31
C ALA A 212 -24.73 10.85 -8.65
N TYR A 213 -25.21 12.01 -9.11
CA TYR A 213 -24.67 12.66 -10.33
C TYR A 213 -23.21 13.08 -10.15
N ALA A 214 -22.84 13.64 -9.00
CA ALA A 214 -21.46 14.03 -8.72
C ALA A 214 -20.52 12.81 -8.67
N ARG A 215 -20.92 11.71 -8.03
CA ARG A 215 -20.10 10.47 -8.01
C ARG A 215 -20.12 9.71 -9.34
N LEU A 216 -21.16 9.87 -10.17
CA LEU A 216 -21.19 9.32 -11.53
C LEU A 216 -20.09 9.93 -12.37
N PHE A 217 -19.83 11.23 -12.20
CA PHE A 217 -18.71 11.90 -12.84
C PHE A 217 -17.38 11.24 -12.47
N PHE A 218 -17.10 11.04 -11.18
CA PHE A 218 -15.91 10.32 -10.73
C PHE A 218 -15.82 8.93 -11.37
N SER A 219 -16.84 8.09 -11.21
CA SER A 219 -16.84 6.69 -11.65
C SER A 219 -16.67 6.54 -13.18
N TYR A 220 -17.27 7.45 -13.96
CA TYR A 220 -17.17 7.40 -15.42
C TYR A 220 -15.78 7.78 -15.93
N TYR A 221 -15.20 8.88 -15.42
CA TYR A 221 -13.85 9.33 -15.80
C TYR A 221 -12.75 8.42 -15.24
N ALA A 222 -13.00 7.81 -14.09
CA ALA A 222 -12.20 6.72 -13.52
C ALA A 222 -12.03 5.52 -14.48
N ASN A 223 -12.97 5.30 -15.40
CA ASN A 223 -12.95 4.16 -16.33
C ASN A 223 -12.41 4.50 -17.73
N HIS A 224 -12.33 5.77 -18.11
CA HIS A 224 -12.02 6.16 -19.48
C HIS A 224 -10.77 7.06 -19.54
N THR A 225 -9.72 6.58 -20.23
CA THR A 225 -8.64 7.43 -20.74
C THR A 225 -9.21 8.36 -21.80
N ILE A 226 -9.45 9.62 -21.39
CA ILE A 226 -9.92 10.79 -22.14
C ILE A 226 -9.94 10.57 -23.66
N SER A 227 -11.06 10.05 -24.18
CA SER A 227 -11.34 10.10 -25.61
C SER A 227 -12.82 10.11 -25.99
N ARG A 228 -13.77 9.98 -25.05
CA ARG A 228 -15.22 10.22 -25.33
C ARG A 228 -15.95 10.89 -24.15
N PRO A 229 -15.87 12.22 -24.00
CA PRO A 229 -16.54 12.94 -22.91
C PRO A 229 -17.93 13.48 -23.26
N ALA A 230 -18.31 13.64 -24.54
CA ALA A 230 -19.28 14.69 -24.90
C ALA A 230 -20.74 14.51 -24.46
N GLU A 231 -21.27 13.29 -24.26
CA GLU A 231 -22.72 13.11 -24.06
C GLU A 231 -23.17 13.09 -22.59
N ILE A 232 -22.35 12.59 -21.66
CA ILE A 232 -22.70 12.56 -20.21
C ILE A 232 -22.41 13.93 -19.55
N ASP A 233 -21.62 14.78 -20.22
CA ASP A 233 -20.98 15.97 -19.68
C ASP A 233 -21.84 17.25 -19.71
N LEU A 234 -22.95 17.30 -20.48
CA LEU A 234 -23.75 18.52 -20.62
C LEU A 234 -25.01 18.55 -19.75
N GLN A 235 -25.75 17.44 -19.64
CA GLN A 235 -26.96 17.39 -18.79
C GLN A 235 -26.63 17.25 -17.31
N SER A 236 -25.65 16.40 -16.97
CA SER A 236 -25.20 16.18 -15.59
C SER A 236 -24.55 17.44 -15.02
N GLN A 237 -23.69 18.13 -15.80
CA GLN A 237 -23.11 19.40 -15.38
C GLN A 237 -24.15 20.53 -15.28
N ARG A 238 -25.14 20.60 -16.17
CA ARG A 238 -26.19 21.64 -16.08
C ARG A 238 -27.01 21.49 -14.80
N ARG A 239 -27.43 20.28 -14.43
CA ARG A 239 -28.20 20.02 -13.19
C ARG A 239 -27.38 20.26 -11.92
N VAL A 240 -26.11 19.88 -11.92
CA VAL A 240 -25.20 20.09 -10.78
C VAL A 240 -24.76 21.57 -10.66
N ARG A 241 -24.70 22.35 -11.75
CA ARG A 241 -24.31 23.77 -11.70
C ARG A 241 -25.42 24.72 -11.24
N THR A 242 -26.68 24.30 -11.28
CA THR A 242 -27.82 25.12 -10.83
C THR A 242 -28.02 25.11 -9.32
N ASP A 243 -27.43 24.14 -8.61
CA ASP A 243 -27.45 24.06 -7.15
C ASP A 243 -26.08 24.49 -6.59
N GLY A 244 -26.06 25.53 -5.75
CA GLY A 244 -24.84 26.04 -5.13
C GLY A 244 -24.13 25.03 -4.21
N LEU A 245 -24.84 24.02 -3.69
CA LEU A 245 -24.27 22.95 -2.87
C LEU A 245 -23.58 21.87 -3.71
N ALA A 246 -24.12 21.59 -4.90
CA ALA A 246 -23.63 20.53 -5.76
C ALA A 246 -22.23 20.81 -6.36
N GLY A 247 -21.80 22.08 -6.35
CA GLY A 247 -20.43 22.48 -6.66
C GLY A 247 -19.37 21.86 -5.72
N ILE A 248 -19.68 21.65 -4.44
CA ILE A 248 -18.74 21.09 -3.46
C ILE A 248 -18.55 19.59 -3.68
N TRP A 249 -19.64 18.84 -3.89
CA TRP A 249 -19.58 17.41 -4.20
C TRP A 249 -18.84 17.16 -5.51
N LEU A 250 -19.05 18.00 -6.51
CA LEU A 250 -18.31 17.94 -7.76
C LEU A 250 -16.82 18.27 -7.56
N ALA A 251 -16.50 19.26 -6.72
CA ALA A 251 -15.12 19.58 -6.36
C ALA A 251 -14.42 18.37 -5.71
N ARG A 252 -15.10 17.65 -4.80
CA ARG A 252 -14.57 16.42 -4.18
C ARG A 252 -14.34 15.32 -5.22
N ALA A 253 -15.26 15.11 -6.15
CA ALA A 253 -15.09 14.15 -7.24
C ALA A 253 -13.88 14.47 -8.12
N PHE A 254 -13.67 15.75 -8.48
CA PHE A 254 -12.49 16.18 -9.23
C PHE A 254 -11.19 16.08 -8.42
N TYR A 255 -11.23 16.39 -7.12
CA TYR A 255 -10.10 16.16 -6.23
C TYR A 255 -9.65 14.69 -6.29
N ASP A 256 -10.62 13.78 -6.11
CA ASP A 256 -10.40 12.33 -6.13
C ASP A 256 -9.86 11.81 -7.48
N LEU A 257 -10.38 12.33 -8.60
CA LEU A 257 -9.86 12.03 -9.95
C LEU A 257 -8.43 12.54 -10.11
N GLY A 258 -8.15 13.70 -9.57
CA GLY A 258 -6.85 14.33 -9.52
C GLY A 258 -5.80 13.51 -8.79
N VAL A 259 -6.13 13.06 -7.57
CA VAL A 259 -5.31 12.15 -6.77
C VAL A 259 -5.03 10.88 -7.57
N ARG A 260 -6.06 10.27 -8.15
CA ARG A 260 -5.89 9.06 -8.96
C ARG A 260 -4.99 9.31 -10.18
N ALA A 261 -5.21 10.40 -10.92
CA ALA A 261 -4.40 10.75 -12.09
C ALA A 261 -2.93 10.95 -11.71
N HIS A 262 -2.66 11.60 -10.57
CA HIS A 262 -1.33 11.78 -10.03
C HIS A 262 -0.67 10.43 -9.70
N THR A 263 -1.38 9.54 -8.98
CA THR A 263 -0.89 8.19 -8.65
C THR A 263 -0.59 7.35 -9.89
N MET A 264 -1.36 7.52 -10.98
CA MET A 264 -1.12 6.86 -12.26
C MET A 264 -0.03 7.54 -13.11
N GLY A 265 0.64 8.58 -12.60
CA GLY A 265 1.67 9.33 -13.33
C GLY A 265 1.14 10.23 -14.45
N ASN A 266 -0.18 10.43 -14.54
CA ASN A 266 -0.80 11.29 -15.54
C ASN A 266 -0.84 12.75 -15.05
N ILE A 267 0.35 13.36 -15.00
CA ILE A 267 0.57 14.70 -14.45
C ILE A 267 -0.28 15.79 -15.12
N PRO A 268 -0.45 15.83 -16.46
CA PRO A 268 -1.28 16.85 -17.11
C PRO A 268 -2.76 16.78 -16.69
N ASN A 269 -3.33 15.58 -16.58
CA ASN A 269 -4.72 15.40 -16.16
C ASN A 269 -4.90 15.71 -14.68
N ALA A 270 -3.94 15.31 -13.84
CA ALA A 270 -3.93 15.69 -12.43
C ALA A 270 -3.95 17.24 -12.30
N ALA A 271 -3.06 17.95 -13.01
CA ALA A 271 -3.05 19.41 -12.99
C ALA A 271 -4.39 20.02 -13.46
N ALA A 272 -5.05 19.43 -14.46
CA ALA A 272 -6.34 19.90 -14.94
C ALA A 272 -7.45 19.72 -13.87
N TYR A 273 -7.56 18.54 -13.27
CA TYR A 273 -8.59 18.25 -12.27
C TYR A 273 -8.41 19.08 -10.99
N GLN A 274 -7.18 19.34 -10.55
CA GLN A 274 -6.89 20.17 -9.37
C GLN A 274 -7.27 21.64 -9.60
N ARG A 275 -7.07 22.16 -10.82
CA ARG A 275 -7.53 23.50 -11.20
C ARG A 275 -9.05 23.61 -11.20
N ILE A 276 -9.75 22.59 -11.74
CA ILE A 276 -11.21 22.55 -11.73
C ILE A 276 -11.73 22.49 -10.28
N THR A 277 -11.10 21.68 -9.43
CA THR A 277 -11.41 21.60 -8.00
C THR A 277 -11.32 22.97 -7.33
N ASN A 278 -10.21 23.70 -7.52
CA ASN A 278 -10.05 25.06 -6.98
C ASN A 278 -11.13 26.03 -7.49
N GLY A 279 -11.46 25.98 -8.78
CA GLY A 279 -12.51 26.82 -9.37
C GLY A 279 -13.88 26.56 -8.74
N LEU A 280 -14.24 25.28 -8.56
CA LEU A 280 -15.51 24.87 -7.94
C LEU A 280 -15.57 25.25 -6.46
N LEU A 281 -14.47 25.04 -5.70
CA LEU A 281 -14.39 25.46 -4.30
C LEU A 281 -14.50 26.99 -4.16
N SER A 282 -13.86 27.75 -5.03
CA SER A 282 -13.98 29.21 -5.06
C SER A 282 -15.42 29.65 -5.33
N GLY A 283 -16.05 29.09 -6.38
CA GLY A 283 -17.45 29.38 -6.72
C GLY A 283 -18.45 29.01 -5.62
N ALA A 284 -18.14 28.00 -4.82
CA ALA A 284 -18.95 27.59 -3.67
C ALA A 284 -18.63 28.35 -2.36
N GLY A 285 -17.72 29.34 -2.39
CA GLY A 285 -17.29 30.07 -1.18
C GLY A 285 -16.48 29.19 -0.20
N ARG A 286 -15.86 28.12 -0.69
CA ARG A 286 -15.07 27.13 0.05
C ARG A 286 -13.56 27.22 -0.22
N SER A 287 -13.07 28.37 -0.66
CA SER A 287 -11.65 28.57 -0.96
C SER A 287 -10.71 28.40 0.24
N ARG A 288 -11.23 28.42 1.47
CA ARG A 288 -10.47 28.22 2.73
C ARG A 288 -10.80 26.92 3.47
N SER A 289 -11.45 25.95 2.84
CA SER A 289 -11.78 24.67 3.50
C SER A 289 -10.55 23.78 3.65
N LEU A 290 -10.64 22.76 4.51
CA LEU A 290 -9.63 21.71 4.58
C LEU A 290 -9.40 21.06 3.20
N LEU A 291 -10.48 20.80 2.45
CA LEU A 291 -10.39 20.27 1.08
C LEU A 291 -9.62 21.21 0.14
N ALA A 292 -9.76 22.54 0.29
CA ALA A 292 -8.99 23.50 -0.48
C ALA A 292 -7.49 23.44 -0.13
N ALA A 293 -7.15 23.35 1.16
CA ALA A 293 -5.77 23.20 1.60
C ALA A 293 -5.14 21.89 1.10
N LEU A 294 -5.86 20.77 1.19
CA LEU A 294 -5.43 19.47 0.65
C LEU A 294 -5.26 19.51 -0.88
N ASN A 295 -6.15 20.21 -1.59
CA ASN A 295 -6.02 20.39 -3.03
C ASN A 295 -4.80 21.26 -3.41
N LEU A 296 -4.50 22.31 -2.64
CA LEU A 296 -3.31 23.14 -2.83
C LEU A 296 -2.02 22.36 -2.54
N HIS A 297 -1.99 21.57 -1.46
CA HIS A 297 -0.88 20.66 -1.19
C HIS A 297 -0.61 19.73 -2.39
N ARG A 298 -1.67 19.10 -2.92
CA ARG A 298 -1.57 18.23 -4.09
C ARG A 298 -1.14 18.99 -5.36
N THR A 299 -1.66 20.20 -5.55
CA THR A 299 -1.28 21.10 -6.65
C THR A 299 0.20 21.42 -6.59
N GLY A 300 0.74 21.70 -5.41
CA GLY A 300 2.18 21.92 -5.20
C GLY A 300 3.02 20.72 -5.64
N GLN A 301 2.64 19.50 -5.24
CA GLN A 301 3.35 18.28 -5.66
C GLN A 301 3.35 18.09 -7.19
N ILE A 302 2.21 18.32 -7.83
CA ILE A 302 2.08 18.25 -9.30
C ILE A 302 2.95 19.31 -9.97
N GLN A 303 2.98 20.54 -9.45
CA GLN A 303 3.81 21.62 -9.97
C GLN A 303 5.31 21.30 -9.87
N LEU A 304 5.76 20.57 -8.85
CA LEU A 304 7.14 20.09 -8.79
C LEU A 304 7.48 19.16 -9.95
N LEU A 305 6.58 18.23 -10.29
CA LEU A 305 6.77 17.30 -11.42
C LEU A 305 6.66 18.01 -12.78
N MET A 306 5.98 19.15 -12.84
CA MET A 306 5.92 20.03 -14.00
C MET A 306 7.10 21.02 -14.09
N ILE A 307 8.06 20.94 -13.16
CA ILE A 307 9.22 21.85 -13.10
C ILE A 307 8.78 23.32 -12.91
N GLN A 308 7.83 23.54 -12.01
CA GLN A 308 7.26 24.85 -11.65
C GLN A 308 7.50 25.16 -10.17
N PRO A 309 8.76 25.33 -9.72
CA PRO A 309 9.11 25.40 -8.30
C PRO A 309 8.52 26.62 -7.58
N TYR A 310 8.46 27.79 -8.23
CA TYR A 310 7.88 28.99 -7.64
C TYR A 310 6.38 28.85 -7.39
N GLN A 311 5.65 28.28 -8.36
CA GLN A 311 4.22 28.00 -8.18
C GLN A 311 4.00 26.93 -7.11
N ALA A 312 4.86 25.90 -7.05
CA ALA A 312 4.78 24.86 -6.03
C ALA A 312 4.97 25.43 -4.63
N HIS A 313 5.99 26.27 -4.42
CA HIS A 313 6.20 27.00 -3.17
C HIS A 313 4.94 27.77 -2.79
N TYR A 314 4.42 28.60 -3.69
CA TYR A 314 3.20 29.38 -3.43
C TYR A 314 2.02 28.50 -3.01
N SER A 315 1.79 27.38 -3.69
CA SER A 315 0.72 26.44 -3.34
C SER A 315 0.90 25.84 -1.95
N PHE A 316 2.11 25.39 -1.61
CA PHE A 316 2.40 24.81 -0.29
C PHE A 316 2.31 25.85 0.84
N GLN A 317 2.78 27.07 0.60
CA GLN A 317 2.70 28.16 1.56
C GLN A 317 1.24 28.55 1.80
N THR A 318 0.45 28.71 0.73
CA THR A 318 -0.98 29.02 0.84
C THR A 318 -1.73 27.91 1.59
N ALA A 319 -1.41 26.64 1.31
CA ALA A 319 -1.96 25.50 2.05
C ALA A 319 -1.60 25.56 3.54
N ARG A 320 -0.35 25.92 3.88
CA ARG A 320 0.09 26.08 5.29
C ARG A 320 -0.71 27.17 5.98
N GLU A 321 -0.83 28.34 5.35
CA GLU A 321 -1.55 29.49 5.92
C GLU A 321 -3.04 29.17 6.14
N MET A 322 -3.68 28.44 5.23
CA MET A 322 -5.06 27.95 5.40
C MET A 322 -5.19 26.97 6.57
N LEU A 323 -4.23 26.05 6.72
CA LEU A 323 -4.24 25.11 7.84
C LEU A 323 -3.98 25.82 9.18
N GLU A 324 -3.15 26.87 9.19
CA GLU A 324 -2.92 27.70 10.38
C GLU A 324 -4.16 28.51 10.76
N SER A 325 -4.86 29.09 9.79
CA SER A 325 -6.10 29.84 10.06
C SER A 325 -7.23 28.93 10.53
N GLY A 326 -7.27 27.68 10.07
CA GLY A 326 -8.18 26.63 10.54
C GLY A 326 -7.78 25.95 11.86
N GLU A 327 -6.76 26.45 12.56
CA GLU A 327 -6.23 25.85 13.80
C GLU A 327 -5.76 24.37 13.65
N GLN A 328 -5.36 23.98 12.45
CA GLN A 328 -4.97 22.60 12.10
C GLN A 328 -3.46 22.34 12.29
N GLN A 329 -2.72 23.16 13.07
CA GLN A 329 -1.26 23.04 13.21
C GLN A 329 -0.82 21.72 13.86
N ASN A 330 -1.71 21.09 14.65
CA ASN A 330 -1.43 19.83 15.33
C ASN A 330 -1.72 18.59 14.45
N THR A 331 -2.29 18.79 13.26
CA THR A 331 -2.77 17.69 12.42
C THR A 331 -1.67 17.05 11.58
N PHE A 332 -1.89 15.80 11.17
CA PHE A 332 -0.99 15.12 10.25
C PHE A 332 -0.95 15.83 8.89
N PHE A 333 -2.07 16.36 8.40
CA PHE A 333 -2.12 17.09 7.12
C PHE A 333 -1.23 18.34 7.12
N TYR A 334 -1.19 19.08 8.24
CA TYR A 334 -0.26 20.19 8.40
C TYR A 334 1.19 19.73 8.33
N ALA A 335 1.57 18.73 9.12
CA ALA A 335 2.93 18.21 9.12
C ALA A 335 3.34 17.64 7.74
N ALA A 336 2.44 16.93 7.05
CA ALA A 336 2.65 16.42 5.70
C ALA A 336 2.90 17.54 4.68
N ASN A 337 2.22 18.69 4.84
CA ASN A 337 2.45 19.87 3.99
C ASN A 337 3.80 20.55 4.26
N LEU A 338 4.31 20.49 5.49
CA LEU A 338 5.59 21.09 5.84
C LEU A 338 6.79 20.40 5.17
N LEU A 339 6.70 19.09 4.87
CA LEU A 339 7.81 18.33 4.25
C LEU A 339 8.23 18.86 2.87
N PRO A 340 7.35 18.98 1.86
CA PRO A 340 7.74 19.55 0.57
C PRO A 340 7.94 21.08 0.65
N LEU A 341 7.27 21.78 1.57
CA LEU A 341 7.48 23.22 1.77
C LEU A 341 8.88 23.53 2.31
N SER A 342 9.40 22.72 3.23
CA SER A 342 10.76 22.89 3.75
C SER A 342 11.81 22.69 2.67
N ALA A 343 11.60 21.70 1.80
CA ALA A 343 12.46 21.47 0.63
C ALA A 343 12.39 22.64 -0.37
N ALA A 344 11.21 23.26 -0.55
CA ALA A 344 11.05 24.47 -1.36
C ALA A 344 11.86 25.65 -0.80
N TYR A 345 11.77 25.92 0.51
CA TYR A 345 12.58 26.98 1.14
C TYR A 345 14.09 26.72 1.01
N ALA A 346 14.54 25.48 1.22
CA ALA A 346 15.93 25.12 1.00
C ALA A 346 16.34 25.29 -0.48
N ALA A 347 15.43 25.04 -1.42
CA ALA A 347 15.65 25.30 -2.84
C ALA A 347 15.79 26.77 -3.20
N ASP A 348 15.09 27.64 -2.49
CA ASP A 348 15.18 29.09 -2.62
C ASP A 348 16.34 29.71 -1.81
N GLY A 349 17.33 28.90 -1.39
CA GLY A 349 18.49 29.37 -0.64
C GLY A 349 18.20 29.77 0.81
N LYS A 350 17.10 29.27 1.39
CA LYS A 350 16.67 29.57 2.76
C LYS A 350 16.60 28.30 3.63
N PRO A 351 17.72 27.56 3.82
CA PRO A 351 17.73 26.30 4.54
C PRO A 351 17.25 26.44 6.00
N ASP A 352 17.59 27.52 6.71
CA ASP A 352 17.17 27.75 8.10
C ASP A 352 15.65 27.88 8.27
N LEU A 353 14.96 28.41 7.26
CA LEU A 353 13.50 28.44 7.25
C LEU A 353 12.95 27.03 7.03
N GLY A 354 13.56 26.25 6.13
CA GLY A 354 13.20 24.86 5.91
C GLY A 354 13.37 23.99 7.16
N LEU A 355 14.51 24.10 7.85
CA LEU A 355 14.78 23.36 9.09
C LEU A 355 13.76 23.68 10.19
N ARG A 356 13.43 24.96 10.40
CA ARG A 356 12.38 25.37 11.36
C ARG A 356 11.01 24.79 11.05
N LEU A 357 10.68 24.57 9.79
CA LEU A 357 9.42 23.91 9.42
C LEU A 357 9.46 22.41 9.74
N LEU A 358 10.60 21.74 9.56
CA LEU A 358 10.76 20.34 9.93
C LEU A 358 10.73 20.13 11.44
N GLU A 359 11.31 21.04 12.21
CA GLU A 359 11.18 21.07 13.67
C GLU A 359 9.72 21.18 14.10
N ARG A 360 8.92 22.03 13.44
CA ARG A 360 7.47 22.13 13.69
C ARG A 360 6.70 20.87 13.28
N ALA A 361 7.14 20.18 12.23
CA ALA A 361 6.53 18.93 11.80
C ALA A 361 6.80 17.79 12.80
N GLN A 362 7.94 17.84 13.50
CA GLN A 362 8.37 16.84 14.47
C GLN A 362 7.65 17.00 15.80
N ARG A 363 6.94 15.96 16.23
CA ARG A 363 6.31 15.87 17.56
C ARG A 363 6.37 14.43 18.07
N SER A 364 6.33 14.25 19.38
CA SER A 364 6.40 12.93 20.03
C SER A 364 5.16 12.06 19.81
N ASP A 365 4.03 12.66 19.46
CA ASP A 365 2.77 11.97 19.13
C ASP A 365 2.68 11.53 17.66
N ARG A 366 3.72 11.79 16.86
CA ARG A 366 3.79 11.33 15.46
C ARG A 366 4.23 9.87 15.38
N PRO A 367 3.76 9.12 14.37
CA PRO A 367 4.25 7.77 14.14
C PRO A 367 5.76 7.76 13.89
N THR A 368 6.38 6.67 14.32
CA THR A 368 7.80 6.40 14.11
C THR A 368 8.22 6.56 12.65
N LEU A 369 7.43 6.04 11.70
CA LEU A 369 7.71 6.15 10.27
C LEU A 369 7.63 7.59 9.73
N PHE A 370 6.75 8.43 10.29
CA PHE A 370 6.72 9.85 9.94
C PHE A 370 8.01 10.55 10.40
N THR A 371 8.54 10.16 11.56
CA THR A 371 9.84 10.67 12.03
C THR A 371 10.95 10.33 11.05
N ALA A 372 10.96 9.14 10.44
CA ALA A 372 11.93 8.80 9.39
C ALA A 372 11.86 9.74 8.18
N LEU A 373 10.66 10.16 7.75
CA LEU A 373 10.50 11.16 6.69
C LEU A 373 11.06 12.53 7.09
N VAL A 374 10.79 12.97 8.32
CA VAL A 374 11.32 14.25 8.82
C VAL A 374 12.85 14.22 8.84
N GLN A 375 13.46 13.13 9.34
CA GLN A 375 14.91 12.97 9.35
C GLN A 375 15.49 12.97 7.92
N ALA A 376 14.86 12.25 6.98
CA ALA A 376 15.30 12.20 5.60
C ALA A 376 15.21 13.58 4.89
N ASN A 377 14.15 14.36 5.13
CA ASN A 377 14.05 15.72 4.62
C ASN A 377 15.05 16.67 5.29
N THR A 378 15.29 16.51 6.60
CA THR A 378 16.29 17.31 7.34
C THR A 378 17.67 17.08 6.73
N ALA A 379 18.00 15.82 6.41
CA ALA A 379 19.23 15.45 5.72
C ALA A 379 19.38 16.13 4.35
N LEU A 380 18.32 16.15 3.53
CA LEU A 380 18.33 16.84 2.24
C LEU A 380 18.64 18.34 2.38
N ILE A 381 18.09 18.99 3.41
CA ILE A 381 18.32 20.43 3.66
C ILE A 381 19.78 20.67 4.10
N HIS A 382 20.31 19.89 5.04
CA HIS A 382 21.73 19.98 5.43
C HIS A 382 22.67 19.73 4.25
N ALA A 383 22.39 18.71 3.43
CA ALA A 383 23.19 18.40 2.25
C ALA A 383 23.22 19.58 1.27
N LYS A 384 22.07 20.24 1.07
CA LYS A 384 21.95 21.42 0.22
C LYS A 384 22.65 22.65 0.80
N ALA A 385 22.71 22.77 2.12
CA ALA A 385 23.45 23.80 2.82
C ALA A 385 24.98 23.54 2.85
N GLY A 386 25.45 22.40 2.34
CA GLY A 386 26.86 22.00 2.36
C GLY A 386 27.31 21.33 3.65
N ASP A 387 26.41 21.08 4.60
CA ASP A 387 26.69 20.38 5.85
C ASP A 387 26.53 18.86 5.66
N ALA A 388 27.54 18.26 5.04
CA ALA A 388 27.53 16.83 4.73
C ALA A 388 27.52 15.94 5.98
N ALA A 389 28.17 16.36 7.07
CA ALA A 389 28.27 15.57 8.29
C ALA A 389 26.90 15.37 8.94
N SER A 390 26.16 16.46 9.17
CA SER A 390 24.80 16.40 9.70
C SER A 390 23.86 15.67 8.75
N ALA A 391 23.98 15.90 7.44
CA ALA A 391 23.15 15.21 6.45
C ALA A 391 23.32 13.68 6.50
N LEU A 392 24.56 13.18 6.57
CA LEU A 392 24.82 11.74 6.69
C LEU A 392 24.27 11.15 7.99
N GLU A 393 24.42 11.84 9.12
CA GLU A 393 23.83 11.42 10.40
C GLU A 393 22.31 11.25 10.28
N LYS A 394 21.64 12.23 9.67
CA LYS A 394 20.18 12.24 9.53
C LYS A 394 19.67 11.19 8.53
N PHE A 395 20.36 10.95 7.40
CA PHE A 395 20.03 9.83 6.51
C PHE A 395 20.17 8.47 7.19
N ARG A 396 21.26 8.27 7.96
CA ARG A 396 21.48 7.02 8.72
C ARG A 396 20.44 6.82 9.81
N THR A 397 20.00 7.90 10.47
CA THR A 397 18.91 7.86 11.45
C THR A 397 17.59 7.44 10.78
N ALA A 398 17.24 8.05 9.64
CA ALA A 398 16.05 7.67 8.89
C ALA A 398 16.07 6.19 8.46
N ARG A 399 17.21 5.72 7.93
CA ARG A 399 17.43 4.30 7.59
C ARG A 399 17.27 3.39 8.79
N LYS A 400 17.90 3.73 9.91
CA LYS A 400 17.83 2.93 11.14
C LYS A 400 16.37 2.78 11.60
N ILE A 401 15.62 3.87 11.63
CA ILE A 401 14.18 3.82 11.97
C ILE A 401 13.44 2.86 11.02
N LEU A 402 13.67 2.97 9.72
CA LEU A 402 13.03 2.10 8.74
C LEU A 402 13.45 0.63 8.90
N ASP A 403 14.71 0.34 9.22
CA ASP A 403 15.19 -1.03 9.42
C ASP A 403 14.67 -1.64 10.74
N ASP A 404 14.68 -0.87 11.83
CA ASP A 404 14.16 -1.28 13.15
C ASP A 404 12.65 -1.57 13.06
N GLU A 405 11.91 -0.79 12.28
CA GLU A 405 10.49 -1.01 11.96
C GLU A 405 10.29 -2.08 10.86
N GLY A 406 11.37 -2.69 10.35
CA GLY A 406 11.39 -3.81 9.39
C GLY A 406 10.99 -3.47 7.95
N PHE A 407 11.18 -2.22 7.53
CA PHE A 407 10.90 -1.67 6.20
C PHE A 407 12.15 -1.45 5.34
N ALA A 408 13.24 -2.17 5.59
CA ALA A 408 14.45 -2.11 4.76
C ALA A 408 14.26 -2.56 3.29
N SER A 409 13.12 -3.21 2.98
CA SER A 409 12.71 -3.59 1.62
C SER A 409 11.84 -2.53 0.93
N SER A 410 11.57 -1.40 1.57
CA SER A 410 10.65 -0.38 1.05
C SER A 410 11.29 0.55 0.02
N THR A 411 10.48 1.10 -0.89
CA THR A 411 10.90 2.16 -1.82
C THR A 411 11.46 3.38 -1.09
N LEU A 412 10.91 3.73 0.08
CA LEU A 412 11.42 4.83 0.90
C LEU A 412 12.85 4.57 1.40
N TYR A 413 13.12 3.39 1.96
CA TYR A 413 14.46 3.00 2.40
C TYR A 413 15.48 3.10 1.26
N MET A 414 15.12 2.57 0.09
CA MET A 414 15.93 2.62 -1.12
C MET A 414 16.20 4.06 -1.60
N SER A 415 15.21 4.94 -1.48
CA SER A 415 15.33 6.36 -1.86
C SER A 415 16.24 7.13 -0.90
N VAL A 416 16.17 6.85 0.41
CA VAL A 416 17.09 7.41 1.41
C VAL A 416 18.52 6.97 1.12
N LEU A 417 18.71 5.68 0.80
CA LEU A 417 20.00 5.12 0.42
C LEU A 417 20.64 5.82 -0.79
N VAL A 418 19.85 6.10 -1.82
CA VAL A 418 20.31 6.83 -3.01
C VAL A 418 20.83 8.21 -2.64
N GLN A 419 20.11 8.94 -1.78
CA GLN A 419 20.50 10.29 -1.38
C GLN A 419 21.76 10.29 -0.51
N GLU A 420 21.91 9.31 0.39
CA GLU A 420 23.15 9.09 1.14
C GLU A 420 24.34 8.82 0.19
N ALA A 421 24.19 7.91 -0.77
CA ALA A 421 25.25 7.59 -1.73
C ALA A 421 25.61 8.79 -2.64
N ASN A 422 24.61 9.56 -3.07
CA ASN A 422 24.83 10.78 -3.85
C ASN A 422 25.66 11.79 -3.06
N LEU A 423 25.34 11.98 -1.77
CA LEU A 423 26.09 12.86 -0.89
C LEU A 423 27.53 12.38 -0.71
N LEU A 424 27.74 11.10 -0.36
CA LEU A 424 29.08 10.50 -0.22
C LEU A 424 29.91 10.63 -1.50
N ARG A 425 29.30 10.41 -2.67
CA ARG A 425 29.97 10.59 -3.96
C ARG A 425 30.40 12.05 -4.15
N SER A 426 29.53 13.00 -3.81
CA SER A 426 29.80 14.44 -3.96
C SER A 426 30.90 14.95 -3.01
N THR A 427 31.07 14.33 -1.85
CA THR A 427 32.11 14.67 -0.87
C THR A 427 33.42 13.90 -1.07
N GLY A 428 33.49 13.01 -2.07
CA GLY A 428 34.70 12.26 -2.43
C GLY A 428 34.81 10.86 -1.83
N GLU A 429 33.86 10.43 -1.00
CA GLU A 429 33.76 9.06 -0.44
C GLU A 429 33.23 8.05 -1.46
N THR A 430 33.87 8.01 -2.63
CA THR A 430 33.39 7.28 -3.80
C THR A 430 33.28 5.77 -3.60
N ARG A 431 34.16 5.15 -2.79
CA ARG A 431 34.11 3.70 -2.52
C ARG A 431 32.86 3.32 -1.71
N THR A 432 32.55 4.08 -0.67
CA THR A 432 31.36 3.88 0.14
C THR A 432 30.10 4.09 -0.69
N ALA A 433 30.07 5.15 -1.51
CA ALA A 433 28.96 5.41 -2.44
C ALA A 433 28.75 4.26 -3.44
N GLU A 434 29.82 3.71 -4.04
CA GLU A 434 29.72 2.55 -4.94
C GLU A 434 29.19 1.30 -4.26
N SER A 435 29.60 1.04 -3.02
CA SER A 435 29.08 -0.07 -2.22
C SER A 435 27.57 0.07 -2.04
N ILE A 436 27.11 1.27 -1.68
CA ILE A 436 25.68 1.56 -1.49
C ILE A 436 24.91 1.45 -2.82
N TYR A 437 25.41 2.01 -3.93
CA TYR A 437 24.75 1.85 -5.22
C TYR A 437 24.65 0.38 -5.64
N SER A 438 25.68 -0.41 -5.38
CA SER A 438 25.67 -1.85 -5.66
C SER A 438 24.65 -2.58 -4.78
N GLU A 439 24.54 -2.19 -3.50
CA GLU A 439 23.50 -2.67 -2.58
C GLU A 439 22.10 -2.36 -3.12
N ILE A 440 21.87 -1.13 -3.62
CA ILE A 440 20.59 -0.73 -4.21
C ILE A 440 20.23 -1.61 -5.41
N LEU A 441 21.18 -1.85 -6.32
CA LEU A 441 20.95 -2.70 -7.48
C LEU A 441 20.64 -4.15 -7.08
N LEU A 442 21.34 -4.67 -6.06
CA LEU A 442 21.13 -6.01 -5.53
C LEU A 442 19.74 -6.17 -4.91
N ARG A 443 19.35 -5.24 -4.02
CA ARG A 443 18.02 -5.20 -3.40
C ARG A 443 16.92 -5.08 -4.45
N SER A 444 17.10 -4.20 -5.43
CA SER A 444 16.14 -4.01 -6.52
C SER A 444 15.89 -5.31 -7.28
N ARG A 445 16.95 -6.08 -7.54
CA ARG A 445 16.86 -7.39 -8.21
C ARG A 445 16.12 -8.43 -7.35
N ILE A 446 16.44 -8.51 -6.06
CA ILE A 446 15.79 -9.44 -5.12
C ILE A 446 14.29 -9.14 -5.03
N LEU A 447 13.93 -7.86 -4.91
CA LEU A 447 12.55 -7.37 -4.76
C LEU A 447 11.81 -7.24 -6.10
N GLY A 448 12.45 -7.49 -7.25
CA GLY A 448 11.83 -7.31 -8.56
C GLY A 448 11.41 -5.86 -8.84
N MET A 449 12.11 -4.88 -8.27
CA MET A 449 11.90 -3.45 -8.50
C MET A 449 12.63 -2.98 -9.76
N ASP A 450 12.50 -3.75 -10.84
CA ASP A 450 13.13 -3.48 -12.12
C ASP A 450 12.51 -2.21 -12.72
N ALA A 451 13.36 -1.24 -13.06
CA ALA A 451 13.01 0.12 -13.47
C ALA A 451 12.40 1.00 -12.37
N SER A 452 12.77 0.82 -11.09
CA SER A 452 12.49 1.82 -10.06
C SER A 452 13.39 3.06 -10.18
N ARG A 453 12.94 4.20 -9.64
CA ARG A 453 13.74 5.43 -9.62
C ARG A 453 15.06 5.25 -8.85
N ALA A 454 15.00 4.54 -7.72
CA ALA A 454 16.20 4.26 -6.95
C ALA A 454 17.23 3.42 -7.73
N GLN A 455 16.76 2.44 -8.51
CA GLN A 455 17.62 1.64 -9.39
C GLN A 455 18.24 2.49 -10.50
N ALA A 456 17.45 3.36 -11.15
CA ALA A 456 17.94 4.26 -12.19
C ALA A 456 19.02 5.22 -11.64
N ASP A 457 18.80 5.75 -10.43
CA ASP A 457 19.77 6.61 -9.75
C ASP A 457 21.05 5.88 -9.36
N ALA A 458 20.96 4.63 -8.89
CA ALA A 458 22.13 3.82 -8.60
C ALA A 458 22.95 3.50 -9.86
N PHE A 459 22.30 3.18 -10.97
CA PHE A 459 22.98 3.03 -12.26
C PHE A 459 23.68 4.34 -12.68
N SER A 460 22.98 5.47 -12.55
CA SER A 460 23.57 6.77 -12.88
C SER A 460 24.80 7.08 -12.01
N GLY A 461 24.68 6.88 -10.69
CA GLY A 461 25.75 7.10 -9.73
C GLY A 461 26.99 6.23 -9.97
N LEU A 462 26.79 4.92 -10.24
CA LEU A 462 27.88 4.03 -10.65
C LEU A 462 28.51 4.49 -11.96
N GLY A 463 27.71 4.86 -12.96
CA GLY A 463 28.20 5.38 -14.23
C GLY A 463 29.08 6.62 -14.05
N MET A 464 28.65 7.57 -13.23
CA MET A 464 29.43 8.78 -12.91
C MET A 464 30.74 8.46 -12.19
N THR A 465 30.72 7.56 -11.20
CA THR A 465 31.93 7.19 -10.47
C THR A 465 32.95 6.46 -11.37
N ARG A 466 32.47 5.57 -12.26
CA ARG A 466 33.31 4.86 -13.23
C ARG A 466 33.91 5.82 -14.25
N MET A 467 33.14 6.80 -14.71
CA MET A 467 33.62 7.84 -15.60
C MET A 467 34.74 8.67 -14.94
N ALA A 468 34.57 9.05 -13.68
CA ALA A 468 35.58 9.79 -12.92
C ALA A 468 36.90 9.02 -12.74
N ARG A 469 36.87 7.68 -12.81
CA ARG A 469 38.06 6.80 -12.77
C ARG A 469 38.66 6.50 -14.15
N GLY A 470 38.09 7.03 -15.24
CA GLY A 470 38.53 6.75 -16.61
C GLY A 470 38.03 5.41 -17.18
N GLU A 471 37.12 4.71 -16.50
CA GLU A 471 36.54 3.43 -16.94
C GLU A 471 35.39 3.63 -17.94
N SER A 472 35.68 4.31 -19.05
CA SER A 472 34.69 4.86 -19.99
C SER A 472 33.73 3.84 -20.63
N GLN A 473 34.12 2.57 -20.76
CA GLN A 473 33.25 1.53 -21.31
C GLN A 473 32.22 1.05 -20.29
N THR A 474 32.67 0.75 -19.07
CA THR A 474 31.81 0.37 -17.94
C THR A 474 30.86 1.51 -17.57
N ALA A 475 31.35 2.75 -17.56
CA ALA A 475 30.55 3.94 -17.32
C ALA A 475 29.40 4.07 -18.35
N ARG A 476 29.70 3.87 -19.64
CA ARG A 476 28.68 3.92 -20.71
C ARG A 476 27.58 2.89 -20.51
N HIS A 477 27.91 1.66 -20.15
CA HIS A 477 26.92 0.62 -19.87
C HIS A 477 25.93 1.05 -18.78
N TYR A 478 26.43 1.55 -17.64
CA TYR A 478 25.59 1.99 -16.54
C TYR A 478 24.74 3.23 -16.88
N LEU A 479 25.32 4.24 -17.54
CA LEU A 479 24.59 5.45 -17.92
C LEU A 479 23.49 5.17 -18.96
N GLN A 480 23.71 4.24 -19.89
CA GLN A 480 22.70 3.81 -20.86
C GLN A 480 21.50 3.14 -20.16
N ASN A 481 21.75 2.23 -19.22
CA ASN A 481 20.69 1.61 -18.43
C ASN A 481 19.91 2.64 -17.62
N ALA A 482 20.59 3.59 -16.96
CA ALA A 482 19.95 4.68 -16.22
C ALA A 482 19.04 5.53 -17.14
N SER A 483 19.54 5.91 -18.32
CA SER A 483 18.78 6.71 -19.30
C SER A 483 17.52 6.00 -19.78
N PHE A 484 17.63 4.71 -20.13
CA PHE A 484 16.49 3.90 -20.54
C PHE A 484 15.41 3.80 -19.45
N MET A 485 15.81 3.61 -18.20
CA MET A 485 14.89 3.59 -17.06
C MET A 485 14.25 4.96 -16.84
N GLN A 486 15.02 6.04 -16.92
CA GLN A 486 14.51 7.40 -16.74
C GLN A 486 13.45 7.77 -17.78
N LEU A 487 13.64 7.36 -19.04
CA LEU A 487 12.66 7.56 -20.10
C LEU A 487 11.32 6.89 -19.79
N ARG A 488 11.34 5.71 -19.13
CA ARG A 488 10.12 4.99 -18.71
C ARG A 488 9.46 5.60 -17.48
N LEU A 489 10.27 6.12 -16.55
CA LEU A 489 9.81 6.67 -15.27
C LEU A 489 9.22 8.09 -15.36
N GLY A 490 9.42 8.79 -16.48
CA GLY A 490 8.90 10.14 -16.68
C GLY A 490 9.74 11.23 -15.99
N PRO A 491 9.19 12.45 -15.83
CA PRO A 491 9.93 13.61 -15.35
C PRO A 491 10.40 13.46 -13.90
N ARG A 492 11.45 14.17 -13.53
CA ARG A 492 11.90 14.32 -12.14
C ARG A 492 11.26 15.56 -11.50
N PRO A 493 10.99 15.56 -10.18
CA PRO A 493 10.57 16.77 -9.51
C PRO A 493 11.67 17.83 -9.56
N ALA A 494 11.29 19.11 -9.52
CA ALA A 494 12.21 20.26 -9.55
C ALA A 494 13.22 20.26 -8.38
N PHE A 495 12.83 19.66 -7.25
CA PHE A 495 13.70 19.39 -6.12
C PHE A 495 13.27 18.10 -5.42
N ASP A 496 14.20 17.45 -4.74
CA ASP A 496 13.93 16.25 -3.98
C ASP A 496 13.24 16.59 -2.65
N SER A 497 12.22 15.81 -2.30
CA SER A 497 11.57 15.82 -0.99
C SER A 497 11.01 14.44 -0.71
N PHE A 498 10.98 14.05 0.56
CA PHE A 498 10.30 12.82 0.98
C PHE A 498 8.91 13.15 1.50
N THR A 499 7.87 12.54 0.92
CA THR A 499 6.47 12.84 1.23
C THR A 499 5.77 11.66 1.89
N THR A 500 4.60 11.92 2.50
CA THR A 500 3.80 10.89 3.18
C THR A 500 3.30 9.79 2.24
N SER A 501 3.18 10.07 0.93
CA SER A 501 2.82 9.05 -0.07
C SER A 501 3.91 7.98 -0.28
N GLN A 502 5.10 8.16 0.28
CA GLN A 502 6.19 7.17 0.27
C GLN A 502 6.23 6.32 1.54
N LEU A 503 5.36 6.58 2.53
CA LEU A 503 5.32 5.76 3.74
C LEU A 503 5.01 4.30 3.36
N PRO A 504 5.82 3.34 3.84
CA PRO A 504 5.63 1.95 3.48
C PRO A 504 4.47 1.31 4.26
N GLU A 505 3.85 0.30 3.66
CA GLU A 505 2.75 -0.47 4.24
C GLU A 505 3.15 -1.93 4.45
N ARG A 506 2.49 -2.63 5.38
CA ARG A 506 2.61 -4.09 5.55
C ARG A 506 1.34 -4.81 5.13
N THR A 507 1.51 -5.95 4.48
CA THR A 507 0.42 -6.90 4.24
C THR A 507 0.09 -7.69 5.51
N PRO A 508 -1.08 -8.36 5.57
CA PRO A 508 -1.41 -9.27 6.68
C PRO A 508 -0.37 -10.38 6.92
N ALA A 509 0.32 -10.84 5.87
CA ALA A 509 1.41 -11.82 5.97
C ALA A 509 2.75 -11.23 6.45
N GLY A 510 2.82 -9.91 6.65
CA GLY A 510 3.98 -9.19 7.18
C GLY A 510 4.91 -8.56 6.14
N PHE A 511 4.65 -8.76 4.84
CA PHE A 511 5.51 -8.23 3.77
C PHE A 511 5.36 -6.72 3.58
N THR A 512 6.42 -6.04 3.14
CA THR A 512 6.25 -4.72 2.50
C THR A 512 5.50 -4.84 1.17
N THR A 513 4.99 -3.73 0.62
CA THR A 513 4.35 -3.71 -0.70
C THR A 513 5.26 -4.27 -1.80
N GLU A 514 6.55 -3.95 -1.77
CA GLU A 514 7.55 -4.43 -2.72
C GLU A 514 7.78 -5.94 -2.59
N GLU A 515 7.91 -6.43 -1.35
CA GLU A 515 8.03 -7.86 -1.07
C GLU A 515 6.79 -8.62 -1.53
N ARG A 516 5.59 -8.11 -1.23
CA ARG A 516 4.32 -8.67 -1.69
C ARG A 516 4.30 -8.78 -3.21
N ASN A 517 4.60 -7.68 -3.91
CA ASN A 517 4.59 -7.65 -5.38
C ASN A 517 5.55 -8.69 -5.94
N ARG A 518 6.72 -8.86 -5.31
CA ARG A 518 7.69 -9.88 -5.70
C ARG A 518 7.19 -11.31 -5.51
N VAL A 519 6.60 -11.63 -4.35
CA VAL A 519 6.09 -12.98 -4.09
C VAL A 519 4.88 -13.28 -5.00
N ALA A 520 4.00 -12.30 -5.18
CA ALA A 520 2.79 -12.40 -5.98
C ALA A 520 3.06 -12.47 -7.50
N SER A 521 4.22 -12.01 -7.99
CA SER A 521 4.49 -11.81 -9.42
C SER A 521 4.35 -13.06 -10.30
N TYR A 522 4.35 -14.24 -9.67
CA TYR A 522 4.29 -15.52 -10.38
C TYR A 522 3.15 -16.43 -9.94
N THR A 523 2.31 -15.98 -9.00
CA THR A 523 1.14 -16.73 -8.53
C THR A 523 0.09 -16.90 -9.63
N GLY A 524 -0.41 -18.13 -9.80
CA GLY A 524 -1.43 -18.47 -10.79
C GLY A 524 -0.98 -18.30 -12.26
N ALA A 525 0.32 -18.25 -12.52
CA ALA A 525 0.87 -17.99 -13.85
C ALA A 525 0.78 -19.18 -14.82
N PHE A 526 0.51 -20.40 -14.32
CA PHE A 526 0.59 -21.61 -15.13
C PHE A 526 -0.78 -22.19 -15.50
N GLN A 527 -0.98 -22.47 -16.79
CA GLN A 527 -2.21 -23.10 -17.30
C GLN A 527 -1.90 -24.45 -17.94
N TYR A 528 -2.10 -25.54 -17.18
CA TYR A 528 -1.68 -26.89 -17.56
C TYR A 528 -2.04 -27.29 -19.00
N SER A 529 -3.27 -26.99 -19.43
CA SER A 529 -3.79 -27.35 -20.76
C SER A 529 -3.11 -26.63 -21.93
N ARG A 530 -2.38 -25.54 -21.67
CA ARG A 530 -1.74 -24.70 -22.72
C ARG A 530 -0.27 -25.01 -22.96
N HIS A 531 0.33 -25.90 -22.16
CA HIS A 531 1.76 -26.19 -22.22
C HIS A 531 2.05 -27.57 -22.84
N ALA A 532 3.21 -27.69 -23.50
CA ALA A 532 3.66 -28.95 -24.08
C ALA A 532 3.92 -30.02 -22.99
N ARG A 533 3.83 -31.32 -23.34
CA ARG A 533 3.97 -32.42 -22.37
C ARG A 533 5.28 -32.40 -21.58
N HIS A 534 6.40 -31.96 -22.17
CA HIS A 534 7.67 -31.85 -21.44
C HIS A 534 7.61 -30.75 -20.36
N VAL A 535 6.98 -29.62 -20.66
CA VAL A 535 6.68 -28.53 -19.71
C VAL A 535 5.62 -28.95 -18.68
N GLN A 536 4.78 -29.95 -18.97
CA GLN A 536 3.85 -30.54 -18.00
C GLN A 536 4.53 -31.57 -17.07
N ALA A 537 5.48 -32.35 -17.61
CA ALA A 537 6.17 -33.43 -16.90
C ALA A 537 7.06 -32.92 -15.77
N ARG A 538 7.72 -31.76 -15.94
CA ARG A 538 8.30 -30.93 -14.85
C ARG A 538 9.22 -31.66 -13.87
N THR A 539 9.87 -32.74 -14.27
CA THR A 539 10.73 -33.52 -13.37
C THR A 539 11.90 -34.09 -14.13
N TYR A 540 13.10 -33.60 -13.82
CA TYR A 540 14.37 -34.09 -14.31
C TYR A 540 15.40 -34.00 -13.19
N ALA A 541 16.47 -34.78 -13.28
CA ALA A 541 17.53 -34.78 -12.27
C ALA A 541 18.23 -33.41 -12.21
N GLY A 542 18.54 -32.92 -11.01
CA GLY A 542 19.16 -31.61 -10.79
C GLY A 542 18.20 -30.41 -10.79
N ARG A 543 16.89 -30.67 -10.97
CA ARG A 543 15.86 -29.64 -10.91
C ARG A 543 15.76 -29.08 -9.49
N LEU A 544 15.67 -27.74 -9.38
CA LEU A 544 15.67 -26.99 -8.12
C LEU A 544 16.97 -27.16 -7.30
N ASP A 545 18.08 -27.63 -7.86
CA ASP A 545 19.33 -27.86 -7.11
C ASP A 545 19.89 -26.60 -6.44
N ASP A 546 19.59 -25.40 -6.95
CA ASP A 546 19.98 -24.14 -6.31
C ASP A 546 19.38 -23.99 -4.90
N THR A 547 18.23 -24.63 -4.63
CA THR A 547 17.67 -24.73 -3.28
C THR A 547 18.48 -25.64 -2.36
N ASN A 548 19.12 -26.68 -2.91
CA ASN A 548 20.03 -27.53 -2.15
C ASN A 548 21.36 -26.80 -1.88
N VAL A 549 21.83 -25.98 -2.82
CA VAL A 549 23.08 -25.20 -2.65
C VAL A 549 22.98 -24.25 -1.46
N ILE A 550 21.90 -23.45 -1.35
CA ILE A 550 21.74 -22.56 -0.19
C ILE A 550 21.66 -23.33 1.14
N LEU A 551 20.98 -24.48 1.19
CA LEU A 551 20.93 -25.30 2.40
C LEU A 551 22.32 -25.81 2.79
N ARG A 552 23.11 -26.27 1.81
CA ARG A 552 24.46 -26.75 2.04
C ARG A 552 25.34 -25.65 2.63
N ASP A 553 25.28 -24.45 2.06
CA ASP A 553 26.03 -23.30 2.54
C ASP A 553 25.55 -22.83 3.93
N LEU A 554 24.26 -22.97 4.25
CA LEU A 554 23.73 -22.73 5.59
C LEU A 554 24.26 -23.73 6.62
N PHE A 555 24.43 -25.00 6.27
CA PHE A 555 25.04 -26.00 7.18
C PHE A 555 26.57 -25.94 7.24
N ASP A 556 27.23 -25.40 6.21
CA ASP A 556 28.68 -25.25 6.18
C ASP A 556 29.16 -24.14 7.15
N ARG A 557 29.65 -24.56 8.32
CA ARG A 557 30.16 -23.65 9.36
C ARG A 557 31.50 -22.99 8.97
N THR A 558 32.16 -23.45 7.90
CA THR A 558 33.42 -22.84 7.42
C THR A 558 33.17 -21.62 6.55
N MET A 559 31.98 -21.50 5.94
CA MET A 559 31.57 -20.34 5.15
C MET A 559 31.20 -19.15 6.05
N THR A 560 32.23 -18.39 6.45
CA THR A 560 32.13 -17.23 7.35
C THR A 560 32.28 -15.88 6.65
N GLY A 561 32.70 -15.86 5.38
CA GLY A 561 32.94 -14.62 4.62
C GLY A 561 31.69 -13.88 4.14
N ASP A 562 30.51 -14.51 4.18
CA ASP A 562 29.24 -13.92 3.77
C ASP A 562 28.40 -13.54 5.00
N THR A 563 28.28 -12.24 5.26
CA THR A 563 27.54 -11.70 6.41
C THR A 563 26.04 -11.99 6.35
N ALA A 564 25.44 -11.96 5.15
CA ALA A 564 24.02 -12.23 4.97
C ALA A 564 23.71 -13.72 5.19
N LEU A 565 24.57 -14.61 4.70
CA LEU A 565 24.49 -16.05 4.94
C LEU A 565 24.64 -16.38 6.43
N ASN A 566 25.66 -15.83 7.09
CA ASN A 566 25.90 -16.04 8.52
C ASN A 566 24.71 -15.59 9.37
N ARG A 567 24.11 -14.45 9.03
CA ARG A 567 22.93 -13.94 9.72
C ARG A 567 21.73 -14.85 9.53
N LEU A 568 21.44 -15.26 8.29
CA LEU A 568 20.35 -16.19 8.01
C LEU A 568 20.57 -17.53 8.73
N ARG A 569 21.81 -18.04 8.75
CA ARG A 569 22.21 -19.23 9.50
C ARG A 569 21.93 -19.08 10.99
N GLN A 570 22.33 -17.96 11.59
CA GLN A 570 22.10 -17.68 13.00
C GLN A 570 20.60 -17.58 13.32
N GLU A 571 19.83 -16.85 12.51
CA GLU A 571 18.39 -16.64 12.75
C GLU A 571 17.55 -17.92 12.48
N TRP A 572 17.91 -18.72 11.47
CA TRP A 572 17.17 -19.93 11.10
C TRP A 572 17.63 -21.17 11.88
N LEU A 573 18.93 -21.51 11.81
CA LEU A 573 19.45 -22.72 12.46
C LEU A 573 19.74 -22.50 13.94
N ASN A 574 20.21 -21.32 14.36
CA ASN A 574 20.55 -21.03 15.77
C ASN A 574 21.40 -22.14 16.44
N GLY A 575 22.40 -22.66 15.72
CA GLY A 575 23.30 -23.71 16.21
C GLY A 575 22.81 -25.15 16.04
N ARG A 576 21.55 -25.36 15.62
CA ARG A 576 20.96 -26.68 15.37
C ARG A 576 21.71 -27.50 14.32
N SER A 577 21.70 -28.81 14.48
CA SER A 577 22.23 -29.78 13.50
C SER A 577 21.16 -30.20 12.48
N GLN A 578 21.56 -30.96 11.45
CA GLN A 578 20.67 -31.36 10.36
C GLN A 578 19.50 -32.23 10.85
N ASP A 579 19.69 -33.03 11.90
CA ASP A 579 18.68 -33.92 12.46
C ASP A 579 17.53 -33.19 13.18
N GLU A 580 17.73 -31.92 13.52
CA GLU A 580 16.72 -31.00 14.09
C GLU A 580 16.00 -30.17 13.02
N VAL A 581 16.18 -30.52 11.73
CA VAL A 581 15.60 -29.81 10.59
C VAL A 581 14.56 -30.67 9.89
N HIS A 582 13.40 -30.08 9.68
CA HIS A 582 12.29 -30.66 8.92
C HIS A 582 12.15 -29.96 7.58
N PHE A 583 12.34 -30.70 6.49
CA PHE A 583 12.16 -30.19 5.13
C PHE A 583 10.85 -30.71 4.54
N LEU A 584 9.92 -29.80 4.22
CA LEU A 584 8.68 -30.09 3.50
C LEU A 584 8.84 -29.71 2.02
N ASP A 585 8.77 -30.70 1.13
CA ASP A 585 8.71 -30.46 -0.32
C ASP A 585 7.27 -30.63 -0.80
N ILE A 586 6.65 -29.54 -1.25
CA ILE A 586 5.24 -29.50 -1.69
C ILE A 586 5.19 -29.73 -3.20
N GLY A 587 4.42 -30.74 -3.62
CA GLY A 587 4.27 -31.14 -5.02
C GLY A 587 5.57 -31.60 -5.70
N PRO A 588 6.38 -32.49 -5.11
CA PRO A 588 7.62 -32.99 -5.72
C PRO A 588 7.38 -33.97 -6.88
N ALA A 589 6.12 -34.17 -7.29
CA ALA A 589 5.69 -35.10 -8.33
C ALA A 589 6.13 -36.54 -8.03
N ILE A 590 5.72 -37.04 -6.87
CA ILE A 590 5.99 -38.42 -6.44
C ILE A 590 5.41 -39.45 -7.43
N ALA A 591 4.38 -39.09 -8.20
CA ALA A 591 3.74 -39.97 -9.16
C ALA A 591 4.51 -40.14 -10.48
N ASN A 592 5.63 -39.43 -10.68
CA ASN A 592 6.36 -39.53 -11.93
C ASN A 592 6.83 -40.98 -12.19
N ARG A 593 6.45 -41.55 -13.34
CA ARG A 593 6.68 -42.98 -13.64
C ARG A 593 8.14 -43.32 -13.98
N GLN A 594 8.99 -42.33 -14.25
CA GLN A 594 10.40 -42.52 -14.59
C GLN A 594 11.32 -42.13 -13.43
N SER A 595 11.05 -41.00 -12.79
CA SER A 595 11.84 -40.42 -11.70
C SER A 595 10.91 -39.92 -10.58
N PRO A 596 10.32 -40.83 -9.78
CA PRO A 596 9.32 -40.47 -8.78
C PRO A 596 9.93 -39.58 -7.70
N GLY A 597 9.38 -38.36 -7.50
CA GLY A 597 9.81 -37.47 -6.41
C GLY A 597 11.26 -36.98 -6.51
N VAL A 598 11.81 -36.87 -7.73
CA VAL A 598 13.25 -36.67 -7.97
C VAL A 598 13.88 -35.53 -7.17
N THR A 599 13.16 -34.42 -6.97
CA THR A 599 13.64 -33.24 -6.24
C THR A 599 13.73 -33.49 -4.73
N ALA A 600 12.76 -34.20 -4.16
CA ALA A 600 12.74 -34.55 -2.73
C ALA A 600 13.73 -35.69 -2.43
N VAL A 601 13.90 -36.64 -3.37
CA VAL A 601 14.93 -37.69 -3.28
C VAL A 601 16.35 -37.09 -3.31
N SER A 602 16.58 -36.07 -4.15
CA SER A 602 17.87 -35.35 -4.18
C SER A 602 18.21 -34.76 -2.81
N LEU A 603 17.22 -34.16 -2.12
CA LEU A 603 17.40 -33.65 -0.76
C LEU A 603 17.69 -34.75 0.25
N ALA A 604 16.94 -35.85 0.24
CA ALA A 604 17.16 -36.95 1.18
C ALA A 604 18.56 -37.57 1.03
N ARG A 605 19.08 -37.62 -0.20
CA ARG A 605 20.45 -38.05 -0.52
C ARG A 605 21.50 -37.06 -0.02
N ASP A 606 21.31 -35.77 -0.28
CA ASP A 606 22.31 -34.73 0.00
C ASP A 606 22.38 -34.37 1.50
N PHE A 607 21.30 -34.62 2.25
CA PHE A 607 21.14 -34.29 3.67
C PHE A 607 20.60 -35.50 4.45
N PRO A 608 21.43 -36.54 4.69
CA PRO A 608 20.97 -37.84 5.21
C PRO A 608 20.41 -37.80 6.63
N GLU A 609 20.75 -36.77 7.41
CA GLU A 609 20.26 -36.57 8.79
C GLU A 609 18.95 -35.77 8.85
N MET A 610 18.65 -34.98 7.82
CA MET A 610 17.49 -34.11 7.75
C MET A 610 16.21 -34.89 7.46
N ASN A 611 15.11 -34.56 8.15
CA ASN A 611 13.82 -35.19 7.95
C ASN A 611 13.12 -34.61 6.70
N VAL A 612 13.07 -35.37 5.60
CA VAL A 612 12.51 -34.94 4.32
C VAL A 612 11.10 -35.51 4.13
N ILE A 613 10.13 -34.61 3.99
CA ILE A 613 8.71 -34.94 3.83
C ILE A 613 8.24 -34.47 2.45
N ALA A 614 7.94 -35.43 1.58
CA ALA A 614 7.27 -35.18 0.30
C ALA A 614 5.75 -35.10 0.52
N LEU A 615 5.20 -33.89 0.42
CA LEU A 615 3.77 -33.63 0.48
C LEU A 615 3.22 -33.55 -0.95
N ASP A 616 2.35 -34.48 -1.33
CA ASP A 616 1.70 -34.47 -2.64
C ASP A 616 0.20 -34.78 -2.52
N LEU A 617 -0.56 -34.45 -3.57
CA LEU A 617 -2.00 -34.65 -3.58
C LEU A 617 -2.36 -36.12 -3.35
N PRO A 618 -3.48 -36.44 -2.67
CA PRO A 618 -3.90 -37.82 -2.44
C PRO A 618 -3.96 -38.67 -3.71
N GLU A 619 -4.37 -38.10 -4.83
CA GLU A 619 -4.42 -38.77 -6.13
C GLU A 619 -3.02 -39.09 -6.65
N GLN A 620 -2.02 -38.22 -6.44
CA GLN A 620 -0.63 -38.46 -6.82
C GLN A 620 0.00 -39.56 -5.96
N VAL A 621 -0.33 -39.61 -4.67
CA VAL A 621 0.11 -40.71 -3.78
C VAL A 621 -0.50 -42.04 -4.23
N GLN A 622 -1.77 -42.06 -4.63
CA GLN A 622 -2.40 -43.27 -5.16
C GLN A 622 -1.73 -43.75 -6.45
N ILE A 623 -1.40 -42.84 -7.38
CA ILE A 623 -0.66 -43.18 -8.60
C ILE A 623 0.73 -43.72 -8.26
N PHE A 624 1.43 -43.10 -7.31
CA PHE A 624 2.70 -43.63 -6.82
C PHE A 624 2.55 -45.07 -6.33
N GLU A 625 1.59 -45.36 -5.45
CA GLU A 625 1.40 -46.69 -4.88
C GLU A 625 0.93 -47.76 -5.87
N ARG A 626 0.20 -47.38 -6.92
CA ARG A 626 -0.45 -48.34 -7.84
C ARG A 626 0.26 -48.49 -9.18
N GLU A 627 0.79 -47.40 -9.72
CA GLU A 627 1.24 -47.34 -11.11
C GLU A 627 2.75 -47.17 -11.28
N VAL A 628 3.46 -46.65 -10.26
CA VAL A 628 4.93 -46.59 -10.29
C VAL A 628 5.51 -47.97 -10.02
N SER A 629 6.50 -48.38 -10.82
CA SER A 629 7.07 -49.72 -10.74
C SER A 629 7.62 -50.02 -9.33
N PRO A 630 7.45 -51.26 -8.81
CA PRO A 630 7.94 -51.62 -7.47
C PRO A 630 9.43 -51.34 -7.24
N VAL A 631 10.25 -51.48 -8.30
CA VAL A 631 11.69 -51.20 -8.26
C VAL A 631 11.96 -49.72 -8.00
N LEU A 632 11.28 -48.82 -8.72
CA LEU A 632 11.45 -47.38 -8.53
C LEU A 632 10.91 -46.93 -7.17
N ARG A 633 9.76 -47.47 -6.74
CA ARG A 633 9.23 -47.18 -5.39
C ARG A 633 10.20 -47.57 -4.29
N ARG A 634 10.79 -48.77 -4.37
CA ARG A 634 11.78 -49.24 -3.40
C ARG A 634 12.98 -48.31 -3.35
N ARG A 635 13.54 -47.90 -4.50
CA ARG A 635 14.65 -46.93 -4.57
C ARG A 635 14.36 -45.60 -3.88
N VAL A 636 13.13 -45.10 -3.95
CA VAL A 636 12.71 -43.86 -3.28
C VAL A 636 12.54 -44.10 -1.77
N LEU A 637 11.87 -45.18 -1.40
CA LEU A 637 11.54 -45.47 -0.02
C LEU A 637 12.73 -45.97 0.82
N ASP A 638 13.83 -46.40 0.18
CA ASP A 638 15.01 -46.92 0.87
C ASP A 638 15.85 -45.85 1.58
N PHE A 639 15.59 -44.58 1.32
CA PHE A 639 16.13 -43.48 2.12
C PHE A 639 15.46 -43.45 3.50
N PRO A 640 16.22 -43.62 4.61
CA PRO A 640 15.64 -43.73 5.95
C PRO A 640 15.02 -42.41 6.46
N ASN A 641 15.45 -41.29 5.89
CA ASN A 641 15.02 -39.94 6.23
C ASN A 641 13.97 -39.37 5.26
N PHE A 642 13.43 -40.20 4.36
CA PHE A 642 12.43 -39.80 3.36
C PHE A 642 11.04 -40.31 3.72
N HIS A 643 10.06 -39.40 3.73
CA HIS A 643 8.69 -39.69 4.11
C HIS A 643 7.70 -39.12 3.09
N ILE A 644 6.58 -39.82 2.90
CA ILE A 644 5.50 -39.39 1.99
C ILE A 644 4.23 -39.11 2.78
N LEU A 645 3.67 -37.92 2.56
CA LEU A 645 2.42 -37.43 3.15
C LEU A 645 1.41 -37.10 2.04
N ALA A 646 0.22 -37.68 2.12
CA ALA A 646 -0.90 -37.32 1.25
C ALA A 646 -1.64 -36.10 1.80
N GLY A 647 -1.71 -35.02 1.02
CA GLY A 647 -2.39 -33.80 1.44
C GLY A 647 -2.40 -32.68 0.40
N ASN A 648 -3.04 -31.58 0.75
CA ASN A 648 -3.12 -30.40 -0.10
C ASN A 648 -2.14 -29.34 0.41
N GLY A 649 -1.18 -28.96 -0.43
CA GLY A 649 -0.13 -28.00 -0.10
C GLY A 649 -0.60 -26.64 0.45
N VAL A 650 -1.83 -26.19 0.17
CA VAL A 650 -2.32 -24.89 0.67
C VAL A 650 -3.07 -24.94 1.99
N HIS A 651 -3.53 -26.11 2.43
CA HIS A 651 -4.22 -26.24 3.72
C HIS A 651 -3.24 -26.10 4.91
N PRO A 652 -3.71 -25.77 6.13
CA PRO A 652 -2.86 -25.62 7.31
C PRO A 652 -1.93 -26.82 7.50
N LEU A 653 -0.62 -26.59 7.33
CA LEU A 653 0.37 -27.65 7.20
C LEU A 653 0.53 -28.43 8.50
N ARG A 654 0.44 -27.77 9.67
CA ARG A 654 0.58 -28.44 10.96
C ARG A 654 -0.51 -29.49 11.16
N LYS A 655 -1.75 -29.18 10.76
CA LYS A 655 -2.87 -30.12 10.82
C LYS A 655 -2.65 -31.34 9.92
N GLN A 656 -2.06 -31.13 8.74
CA GLN A 656 -1.78 -32.21 7.80
C GLN A 656 -0.65 -33.12 8.29
N ILE A 657 0.44 -32.56 8.80
CA ILE A 657 1.58 -33.30 9.36
C ILE A 657 1.15 -34.17 10.55
N LEU A 658 0.31 -33.62 11.43
CA LEU A 658 -0.21 -34.33 12.60
C LEU A 658 -1.34 -35.34 12.26
N GLY A 659 -1.89 -35.30 11.05
CA GLY A 659 -2.97 -36.19 10.60
C GLY A 659 -2.52 -37.64 10.32
N SER A 660 -3.43 -38.50 9.84
CA SER A 660 -3.16 -39.93 9.60
C SER A 660 -2.71 -40.29 8.18
N ASN A 661 -2.63 -39.32 7.27
CA ASN A 661 -2.52 -39.54 5.82
C ASN A 661 -1.10 -39.88 5.31
N TRP A 662 -0.33 -40.61 6.09
CA TRP A 662 1.05 -40.98 5.76
C TRP A 662 1.08 -42.38 5.12
N VAL A 663 1.95 -42.55 4.12
CA VAL A 663 2.20 -43.88 3.52
C VAL A 663 2.78 -44.81 4.60
N GLU A 664 2.41 -46.10 4.60
CA GLU A 664 2.65 -47.05 5.70
C GLU A 664 4.10 -47.03 6.24
N ARG A 665 5.10 -47.07 5.35
CA ARG A 665 6.54 -47.02 5.71
C ARG A 665 6.96 -45.71 6.38
N SER A 666 6.21 -44.64 6.15
CA SER A 666 6.42 -43.29 6.68
C SER A 666 5.71 -43.04 8.02
N LYS A 667 4.99 -44.02 8.59
CA LYS A 667 4.27 -43.86 9.86
C LYS A 667 5.19 -43.74 11.08
N LYS A 668 6.44 -44.20 11.01
CA LYS A 668 7.48 -43.89 12.02
C LYS A 668 7.95 -42.45 11.81
N ARG A 669 7.20 -41.49 12.33
CA ARG A 669 7.45 -40.05 12.15
C ARG A 669 8.41 -39.53 13.22
N ARG A 670 9.29 -38.59 12.86
CA ARG A 670 9.77 -37.61 13.84
C ARG A 670 8.67 -36.57 14.07
N THR A 671 8.25 -36.38 15.32
CA THR A 671 7.34 -35.31 15.72
C THR A 671 8.02 -33.96 15.53
N LEU A 672 7.34 -33.01 14.90
CA LEU A 672 7.81 -31.63 14.77
C LEU A 672 7.70 -30.95 16.14
N ALA A 673 8.85 -30.78 16.81
CA ALA A 673 8.92 -30.19 18.13
C ALA A 673 8.84 -28.66 18.03
N THR A 674 8.47 -28.04 19.15
CA THR A 674 8.47 -26.58 19.26
C THR A 674 9.91 -26.09 19.20
N GLY A 675 10.18 -25.17 18.28
CA GLY A 675 11.51 -24.62 18.09
C GLY A 675 12.38 -25.34 17.07
N ASP A 676 11.97 -26.48 16.49
CA ASP A 676 12.67 -27.10 15.36
C ASP A 676 12.75 -26.15 14.16
N ALA A 677 13.84 -26.26 13.39
CA ALA A 677 13.99 -25.47 12.17
C ALA A 677 13.21 -26.12 11.02
N ILE A 678 12.39 -25.33 10.33
CA ILE A 678 11.55 -25.81 9.24
C ILE A 678 12.05 -25.18 7.95
N ALA A 679 12.24 -26.01 6.92
CA ALA A 679 12.39 -25.58 5.55
C ALA A 679 11.18 -26.05 4.74
N ILE A 680 10.62 -25.18 3.91
CA ILE A 680 9.51 -25.50 3.00
C ILE A 680 9.94 -25.13 1.60
N ARG A 681 9.74 -26.03 0.64
CA ARG A 681 9.86 -25.74 -0.78
C ARG A 681 8.52 -25.95 -1.44
N ALA A 682 8.05 -24.93 -2.13
CA ALA A 682 6.85 -24.99 -2.95
C ALA A 682 7.09 -24.45 -4.36
N ALA A 683 8.36 -24.39 -4.78
CA ALA A 683 8.76 -23.93 -6.10
C ALA A 683 8.17 -24.84 -7.20
N ASN A 684 7.48 -24.24 -8.17
CA ASN A 684 6.78 -24.92 -9.27
C ASN A 684 5.66 -25.90 -8.85
N SER A 685 5.00 -25.58 -7.74
CA SER A 685 3.84 -26.29 -7.20
C SER A 685 2.68 -25.31 -6.99
N ILE A 686 2.21 -25.11 -5.76
CA ILE A 686 1.14 -24.17 -5.41
C ILE A 686 1.47 -22.74 -5.86
N ASP A 687 2.76 -22.39 -5.96
CA ASP A 687 3.23 -21.07 -6.38
C ASP A 687 2.88 -20.70 -7.84
N ILE A 688 2.74 -21.67 -8.74
CA ILE A 688 2.37 -21.44 -10.14
C ILE A 688 0.89 -21.72 -10.42
N TYR A 689 0.24 -22.51 -9.58
CA TYR A 689 -1.14 -22.94 -9.75
C TYR A 689 -2.15 -22.07 -9.02
N GLU A 690 -1.80 -21.60 -7.83
CA GLU A 690 -2.72 -20.91 -6.94
C GLU A 690 -2.59 -19.41 -7.07
N THR A 691 -3.71 -18.72 -6.89
CA THR A 691 -3.77 -17.25 -6.94
C THR A 691 -3.17 -16.62 -5.68
N TRP A 692 -2.72 -15.36 -5.77
CA TRP A 692 -2.19 -14.63 -4.62
C TRP A 692 -3.08 -14.69 -3.36
N PRO A 693 -4.42 -14.50 -3.41
CA PRO A 693 -5.24 -14.58 -2.19
C PRO A 693 -5.16 -15.93 -1.47
N VAL A 694 -5.06 -17.03 -2.21
CA VAL A 694 -4.90 -18.38 -1.64
C VAL A 694 -3.52 -18.51 -0.99
N ILE A 695 -2.48 -18.05 -1.68
CA ILE A 695 -1.09 -18.08 -1.21
C ILE A 695 -0.88 -17.17 0.01
N GLU A 696 -1.45 -15.97 0.01
CA GLU A 696 -1.38 -15.05 1.15
C GLU A 696 -2.02 -15.68 2.38
N ARG A 697 -3.18 -16.32 2.22
CA ARG A 697 -3.82 -17.07 3.32
C ARG A 697 -2.94 -18.22 3.81
N HIS A 698 -2.35 -18.98 2.90
CA HIS A 698 -1.42 -20.07 3.23
C HIS A 698 -0.21 -19.57 4.05
N LEU A 699 0.39 -18.45 3.66
CA LEU A 699 1.51 -17.85 4.40
C LEU A 699 1.10 -17.35 5.79
N ILE A 700 -0.10 -16.76 5.91
CA ILE A 700 -0.67 -16.38 7.22
C ILE A 700 -0.87 -17.61 8.11
N ASP A 701 -1.42 -18.69 7.55
CA ASP A 701 -1.66 -19.93 8.29
C ASP A 701 -0.34 -20.58 8.73
N ILE A 702 0.71 -20.59 7.90
CA ILE A 702 2.07 -21.02 8.31
C ILE A 702 2.62 -20.13 9.43
N GLY A 703 2.44 -18.81 9.32
CA GLY A 703 2.85 -17.86 10.34
C GLY A 703 2.24 -18.17 11.71
N ALA A 704 0.96 -18.55 11.74
CA ALA A 704 0.24 -18.93 12.95
C ALA A 704 0.58 -20.35 13.44
N ASP A 705 0.59 -21.33 12.53
CA ASP A 705 0.83 -22.74 12.86
C ASP A 705 2.21 -22.97 13.50
N PHE A 706 3.21 -22.21 13.01
CA PHE A 706 4.63 -22.36 13.34
C PHE A 706 5.22 -21.10 13.97
N GLU A 707 4.42 -20.34 14.73
CA GLU A 707 4.88 -19.09 15.37
C GLU A 707 6.20 -19.29 16.15
N ALA A 708 6.32 -20.37 16.92
CA ALA A 708 7.51 -20.70 17.72
C ALA A 708 8.70 -21.28 16.93
N ASN A 709 8.50 -21.70 15.67
CA ASN A 709 9.53 -22.31 14.85
C ASN A 709 10.07 -21.31 13.82
N PRO A 710 11.38 -21.25 13.54
CA PRO A 710 11.88 -20.50 12.41
C PRO A 710 11.59 -21.26 11.10
N VAL A 711 11.09 -20.54 10.08
CA VAL A 711 10.69 -21.13 8.79
C VAL A 711 11.47 -20.47 7.66
N LEU A 712 12.22 -21.27 6.90
CA LEU A 712 12.80 -20.90 5.61
C LEU A 712 11.87 -21.41 4.51
N TYR A 713 11.31 -20.52 3.69
CA TYR A 713 10.35 -20.90 2.66
C TYR A 713 10.86 -20.49 1.27
N LEU A 714 11.22 -21.50 0.47
CA LEU A 714 11.63 -21.39 -0.92
C LEU A 714 10.39 -21.42 -1.82
N PHE A 715 9.99 -20.25 -2.33
CA PHE A 715 8.73 -20.03 -3.02
C PHE A 715 8.95 -19.19 -4.28
N ASN A 716 8.52 -19.66 -5.45
CA ASN A 716 8.94 -19.09 -6.73
C ASN A 716 10.48 -18.98 -6.81
N ARG A 717 10.97 -17.78 -7.13
CA ARG A 717 12.39 -17.41 -7.05
C ARG A 717 12.79 -16.81 -5.71
N SER A 718 11.85 -16.64 -4.78
CA SER A 718 12.07 -15.91 -3.53
C SER A 718 12.48 -16.87 -2.41
N ILE A 719 13.44 -16.43 -1.61
CA ILE A 719 13.79 -17.05 -0.34
C ILE A 719 13.08 -16.23 0.73
N LEU A 720 12.03 -16.79 1.32
CA LEU A 720 11.27 -16.15 2.39
C LEU A 720 11.76 -16.68 3.73
N PHE A 721 11.71 -15.82 4.74
CA PHE A 721 12.09 -16.19 6.09
C PHE A 721 11.08 -15.66 7.10
N LYS A 722 10.71 -16.52 8.05
CA LYS A 722 9.92 -16.17 9.24
C LYS A 722 10.73 -16.56 10.47
N PRO A 723 11.14 -15.61 11.33
CA PRO A 723 11.86 -15.94 12.55
C PRO A 723 10.96 -16.64 13.58
N ALA A 724 11.59 -17.34 14.53
CA ALA A 724 10.90 -17.87 15.70
C ALA A 724 10.32 -16.72 16.55
N GLY A 725 9.12 -16.91 17.11
CA GLY A 725 8.40 -15.89 17.87
C GLY A 725 7.69 -14.83 17.01
N SER A 726 7.69 -15.00 15.68
CA SER A 726 7.00 -14.11 14.75
C SER A 726 6.01 -14.89 13.89
N ARG A 727 4.92 -14.22 13.50
CA ARG A 727 3.96 -14.70 12.50
C ARG A 727 4.22 -14.14 11.09
N GLN A 728 5.20 -13.26 10.96
CA GLN A 728 5.41 -12.45 9.77
C GLN A 728 6.59 -12.95 8.94
N PHE A 729 6.41 -12.97 7.63
CA PHE A 729 7.47 -13.27 6.66
C PHE A 729 8.17 -12.01 6.17
N ARG A 730 9.42 -12.20 5.74
CA ARG A 730 10.22 -11.22 4.98
C ARG A 730 10.96 -11.91 3.84
N ILE A 731 11.38 -11.16 2.83
CA ILE A 731 12.27 -11.71 1.80
C ILE A 731 13.71 -11.70 2.33
N ALA A 732 14.34 -12.88 2.41
CA ALA A 732 15.74 -13.03 2.79
C ALA A 732 16.67 -13.07 1.57
N GLY A 733 16.15 -13.34 0.38
CA GLY A 733 16.94 -13.41 -0.84
C GLY A 733 16.16 -13.95 -2.03
N MET A 734 16.90 -14.36 -3.07
CA MET A 734 16.36 -15.02 -4.24
C MET A 734 17.26 -16.16 -4.73
N ILE A 735 16.67 -17.11 -5.45
CA ILE A 735 17.40 -18.14 -6.21
C ILE A 735 17.59 -17.70 -7.68
N SER A 736 18.59 -18.31 -8.33
CA SER A 736 18.88 -18.06 -9.74
C SER A 736 17.67 -18.40 -10.62
N ARG A 737 17.66 -17.88 -11.85
CA ARG A 737 16.60 -18.20 -12.80
C ARG A 737 16.60 -19.69 -13.14
N ALA A 738 17.76 -20.30 -13.34
CA ALA A 738 17.88 -21.74 -13.62
C ALA A 738 17.38 -22.60 -12.46
N GLY A 739 17.52 -22.11 -11.22
CA GLY A 739 17.02 -22.76 -10.02
C GLY A 739 15.48 -22.83 -9.91
N PHE A 740 14.75 -22.15 -10.80
CA PHE A 740 13.30 -22.08 -10.79
C PHE A 740 12.63 -22.33 -12.17
N ASP A 741 13.34 -22.09 -13.28
CA ASP A 741 12.74 -22.09 -14.63
C ASP A 741 11.93 -23.37 -14.89
N HIS A 742 10.61 -23.21 -15.04
CA HIS A 742 9.70 -24.33 -15.29
C HIS A 742 9.40 -24.53 -16.77
N MET A 743 9.83 -23.61 -17.63
CA MET A 743 9.57 -23.62 -19.06
C MET A 743 10.66 -24.38 -19.81
N TYR A 744 11.91 -24.34 -19.31
CA TYR A 744 13.06 -24.94 -19.96
C TYR A 744 13.88 -25.80 -19.01
N GLU A 745 14.32 -26.97 -19.48
CA GLU A 745 15.31 -27.78 -18.76
C GLU A 745 16.69 -27.14 -18.91
N THR A 746 17.04 -26.24 -17.98
CA THR A 746 18.33 -25.56 -17.99
C THR A 746 18.99 -25.56 -16.62
N PHE A 747 20.28 -25.86 -16.59
CA PHE A 747 21.17 -25.70 -15.44
C PHE A 747 22.10 -24.51 -15.62
N ASN A 748 22.07 -23.87 -16.78
CA ASN A 748 22.92 -22.74 -17.08
C ASN A 748 22.38 -21.49 -16.38
N ARG A 749 23.10 -21.06 -15.34
CA ARG A 749 22.75 -19.85 -14.58
C ARG A 749 23.06 -18.55 -15.33
N ALA A 750 23.68 -18.60 -16.52
CA ALA A 750 24.04 -17.44 -17.33
C ALA A 750 24.82 -16.36 -16.55
N GLY A 751 25.70 -16.80 -15.64
CA GLY A 751 26.49 -15.92 -14.77
C GLY A 751 25.79 -15.47 -13.48
N GLU A 752 24.53 -15.87 -13.22
CA GLU A 752 23.90 -15.69 -11.92
C GLU A 752 24.49 -16.67 -10.88
N PRO A 753 24.71 -16.24 -9.62
CA PRO A 753 24.98 -17.18 -8.53
C PRO A 753 23.73 -18.06 -8.28
N ALA A 754 23.93 -19.23 -7.65
CA ALA A 754 22.82 -20.14 -7.32
C ALA A 754 21.73 -19.46 -6.48
N TYR A 755 22.14 -18.60 -5.55
CA TYR A 755 21.27 -17.74 -4.78
C TYR A 755 21.96 -16.40 -4.49
N THR A 756 21.17 -15.44 -4.05
CA THR A 756 21.62 -14.12 -3.60
C THR A 756 20.81 -13.73 -2.38
N LEU A 757 21.48 -13.38 -1.29
CA LEU A 757 20.83 -12.94 -0.06
C LEU A 757 20.73 -11.43 0.03
N MET A 758 19.71 -10.97 0.73
CA MET A 758 19.46 -9.57 0.99
C MET A 758 20.57 -9.02 1.90
N PRO A 759 21.30 -7.97 1.49
CA PRO A 759 22.22 -7.29 2.38
C PRO A 759 21.42 -6.65 3.52
N ARG A 760 21.97 -6.60 4.72
CA ARG A 760 21.39 -5.86 5.84
C ARG A 760 22.45 -5.01 6.48
#